data_AF-A0A3L7XN00-F1
#
_entry.id   AF-A0A3L7XN00-F1
#
_cell.length_a   1.000
_cell.length_b   1.000
_cell.length_c   1.000
_cell.angle_alpha   90.00
_cell.angle_beta   90.00
_cell.angle_gamma   90.00
#
_symmetry.space_group_name_H-M   'P 1'
#
loop_
_entity.id
_entity.type
_entity.pdbx_description
1 polymer ?
#
loop_
_entity_poly.entity_id
_entity_poly.type
_entity_poly.pdbx_seq_one_letter_code
_entity_poly.pdbx_strand_id
1 'polypeptide(L)'
;MPRLHLTVNGIDRELEVSASRFLAEVLRYDLRLTGTKIGCNEAECGACTVIVNGQPVDSCIYPAFKAQNATVTTIEGLAGEWQVASGRLQVEGDDRSATPATFDLPPATCHLHPLQSAFVLHGATQCGFCTPGFLMQAKTLLDENPDPSDDDIKHCLKDTLCRCTGYASIISAVKAAGEQMRTGHLPGPVLPPVMEALEQIGHPHQRPDAVAKVTGAALYTDDYFFDGMLHGATLRSAHSHARILSIDTSAATALPGVYTVLTHADVPGDPRHGLVENDWPVFAGGKYPARYVGDPIALAVAETEALAHQSLALIQVEYEVLPAVTDPVAARREDAPVLHPDRPTGNLLKHIKVANGDIAQGFAEADVIVERTYRTPMTEHAFMEPECSLAVPAGYDDEHPKLTIYVGSQIPYSDRRQTAKSLGLEDEQVRVLGTLMGGGFGGKEDIAGQIHAALAAKVTGRPVKILYSRSESLRFHPKRHATVIRVKTGAKQDGTLTAVQAELYGDSGAYASLGEKVMTRATTHATGPYVVANTKIDCYAMYTNNAPCGAFRGFGVTQSAFAVESNMDILAELLGMDPAELRRKNAMRVGATTATGQLLRESVGLLECLDRVGSGIRDWELGTEKPDPRSPVPSPWSPVSIGPKRYAWGIAAGYKNTGLGGGAPDKSTAEVEVFPDGTAEIRTSSAEMGQNLIGVLAACTAEELGLPIDAVRVLVMDTDRTPDGGPTTASRQTYVSGNAARLVSRQMRQQMQAVLAEKFDVHPDVIAFHEGLAYVDESRLAQVHGANRGNGTNGDGESKRLGDWEIGRPDQSPNLPISFPIFCRRGAGNARRRPGSEVAVRVLGAQNPAIGDRRGYALCLLLCSPRRAGERGHGDRRGGGGAGDHRPRRGAGHQSPQPDRAVGRRGGDGDGQRADRALHCGKRRALDGAAGPVQNARHRNDAPDDPLYRRTPGRRRSLRRKGRGGDQLHPHQPGHHQCHLQRGGRTLSGPARGSGQPAAGHEAGRAGDRSAVGGLSVVRGA
;
A
#
# COMPACT_ATOMS: atom_id res chain seq x y z
N MET A 1 -1.01 43.47 6.32
CA MET A 1 -1.55 42.40 7.20
C MET A 1 -0.88 42.52 8.57
N PRO A 2 -1.30 41.84 9.66
CA PRO A 2 -0.51 41.87 10.90
C PRO A 2 0.88 41.25 10.67
N ARG A 3 1.89 41.73 11.41
CA ARG A 3 3.28 41.26 11.30
C ARG A 3 3.59 40.22 12.35
N LEU A 4 4.12 39.09 11.90
CA LEU A 4 4.59 37.98 12.73
C LEU A 4 6.12 38.01 12.74
N HIS A 5 6.72 38.03 13.94
CA HIS A 5 8.16 37.88 14.10
C HIS A 5 8.47 36.57 14.84
N LEU A 6 9.42 35.78 14.36
CA LEU A 6 9.90 34.55 15.02
C LEU A 6 11.29 34.18 14.50
N THR A 7 12.02 33.34 15.23
CA THR A 7 13.29 32.77 14.78
C THR A 7 13.05 31.33 14.34
N VAL A 8 13.25 30.99 13.06
CA VAL A 8 13.04 29.64 12.52
C VAL A 8 14.38 29.03 12.13
N ASN A 9 14.71 27.87 12.70
CA ASN A 9 15.98 27.16 12.49
C ASN A 9 17.20 28.10 12.66
N GLY A 10 17.17 28.97 13.67
CA GLY A 10 18.22 29.97 13.95
C GLY A 10 18.19 31.23 13.09
N ILE A 11 17.23 31.39 12.17
CA ILE A 11 17.10 32.56 11.29
C ILE A 11 15.91 33.42 11.71
N ASP A 12 16.14 34.69 12.00
CA ASP A 12 15.07 35.65 12.30
C ASP A 12 14.20 35.92 11.06
N ARG A 13 12.87 35.86 11.24
CA ARG A 13 11.86 36.05 10.19
C ARG A 13 10.86 37.11 10.63
N GLU A 14 10.56 38.02 9.72
CA GLU A 14 9.44 38.97 9.80
C GLU A 14 8.54 38.73 8.58
N LEU A 15 7.27 38.40 8.82
CA LEU A 15 6.31 38.02 7.78
C LEU A 15 4.99 38.77 7.96
N GLU A 16 4.39 39.22 6.87
CA GLU A 16 3.01 39.71 6.85
C GLU A 16 2.05 38.57 6.50
N VAL A 17 1.33 38.06 7.49
CA VAL A 17 0.41 36.91 7.32
C VAL A 17 -0.94 37.18 7.97
N SER A 18 -1.99 36.44 7.56
CA SER A 18 -3.30 36.54 8.19
C SER A 18 -3.25 36.13 9.68
N ALA A 19 -4.02 36.80 10.53
CA ALA A 19 -4.16 36.43 11.95
C ALA A 19 -4.75 35.01 12.15
N SER A 20 -5.44 34.49 11.14
CA SER A 20 -6.05 33.15 11.15
C SER A 20 -5.10 32.04 10.71
N ARG A 21 -3.86 32.36 10.32
CA ARG A 21 -2.89 31.38 9.79
C ARG A 21 -2.36 30.47 10.90
N PHE A 22 -2.23 29.18 10.62
CA PHE A 22 -1.58 28.22 11.51
C PHE A 22 -0.08 28.13 11.22
N LEU A 23 0.70 27.71 12.21
CA LEU A 23 2.15 27.65 12.12
C LEU A 23 2.63 26.71 11.01
N ALA A 24 1.98 25.56 10.81
CA ALA A 24 2.32 24.65 9.72
C ALA A 24 2.17 25.30 8.35
N GLU A 25 1.13 26.13 8.16
CA GLU A 25 0.89 26.83 6.90
C GLU A 25 1.97 27.90 6.66
N VAL A 26 2.35 28.65 7.69
CA VAL A 26 3.44 29.63 7.61
C VAL A 26 4.75 28.95 7.23
N LEU A 27 5.10 27.85 7.91
CA LEU A 27 6.33 27.12 7.63
C LEU A 27 6.34 26.56 6.20
N ARG A 28 5.26 25.91 5.77
CA ARG A 28 5.20 25.22 4.47
C ARG A 28 4.99 26.15 3.29
N TYR A 29 4.02 27.05 3.38
CA TYR A 29 3.53 27.79 2.22
C TYR A 29 4.15 29.18 2.11
N ASP A 30 4.46 29.81 3.24
CA ASP A 30 5.06 31.15 3.26
C ASP A 30 6.60 31.09 3.30
N LEU A 31 7.19 30.15 4.07
CA LEU A 31 8.64 29.97 4.21
C LEU A 31 9.25 28.83 3.37
N ARG A 32 8.42 28.02 2.71
CA ARG A 32 8.85 26.86 1.88
C ARG A 32 9.65 25.79 2.64
N LEU A 33 9.44 25.68 3.94
CA LEU A 33 9.97 24.60 4.79
C LEU A 33 8.97 23.43 4.78
N THR A 34 8.99 22.67 3.69
CA THR A 34 8.02 21.60 3.42
C THR A 34 8.27 20.32 4.20
N GLY A 35 9.36 20.21 4.97
CA GLY A 35 9.67 19.07 5.80
C GLY A 35 8.65 18.85 6.92
N THR A 36 8.01 19.92 7.40
CA THR A 36 6.84 19.83 8.29
C THR A 36 5.64 19.33 7.46
N LYS A 37 5.18 18.11 7.69
CA LYS A 37 4.12 17.48 6.88
C LYS A 37 2.73 17.66 7.50
N ILE A 38 1.72 17.97 6.69
CA ILE A 38 0.31 18.06 7.13
C ILE A 38 -0.44 16.80 6.66
N GLY A 39 -0.86 15.96 7.61
CA GLY A 39 -1.55 14.69 7.33
C GLY A 39 -3.05 14.71 7.67
N CYS A 40 -3.39 14.77 8.97
CA CYS A 40 -4.79 14.85 9.42
C CYS A 40 -5.32 16.29 9.43
N ASN A 41 -4.45 17.28 9.64
CA ASN A 41 -4.80 18.67 9.91
C ASN A 41 -5.73 18.88 11.13
N GLU A 42 -5.69 17.95 12.08
CA GLU A 42 -6.58 17.90 13.26
C GLU A 42 -5.82 17.58 14.57
N ALA A 43 -4.47 17.61 14.54
CA ALA A 43 -3.59 17.24 15.67
C ALA A 43 -3.75 15.81 16.22
N GLU A 44 -4.10 14.87 15.35
CA GLU A 44 -4.26 13.44 15.70
C GLU A 44 -3.07 12.58 15.28
N CYS A 45 -2.27 13.04 14.29
CA CYS A 45 -1.28 12.18 13.63
C CYS A 45 0.19 12.48 13.97
N GLY A 46 0.50 13.64 14.55
CA GLY A 46 1.86 14.07 14.86
C GLY A 46 2.80 14.31 13.66
N ALA A 47 2.35 14.20 12.40
CA ALA A 47 3.23 14.40 11.25
C ALA A 47 3.75 15.85 11.11
N CYS A 48 3.03 16.80 11.69
CA CYS A 48 3.33 18.23 11.67
C CYS A 48 4.09 18.70 12.91
N THR A 49 4.61 17.79 13.74
CA THR A 49 5.29 18.18 14.97
C THR A 49 6.52 19.03 14.66
N VAL A 50 6.61 20.19 15.31
CA VAL A 50 7.78 21.09 15.33
C VAL A 50 8.07 21.46 16.79
N ILE A 51 9.25 22.00 17.06
CA ILE A 51 9.60 22.41 18.42
C ILE A 51 9.49 23.93 18.52
N VAL A 52 8.69 24.44 19.45
CA VAL A 52 8.54 25.87 19.74
C VAL A 52 9.04 26.12 21.16
N ASN A 53 10.09 26.94 21.30
CA ASN A 53 10.74 27.23 22.58
C ASN A 53 11.11 25.95 23.38
N GLY A 54 11.66 24.95 22.69
CA GLY A 54 12.05 23.67 23.30
C GLY A 54 10.90 22.70 23.57
N GLN A 55 9.65 23.04 23.22
CA GLN A 55 8.49 22.16 23.44
C GLN A 55 7.91 21.66 22.10
N PRO A 56 7.59 20.36 21.97
CA PRO A 56 6.99 19.83 20.75
C PRO A 56 5.52 20.28 20.66
N VAL A 57 5.11 20.75 19.48
CA VAL A 57 3.73 21.18 19.21
C VAL A 57 3.25 20.68 17.85
N ASP A 58 1.95 20.36 17.76
CA ASP A 58 1.30 20.09 16.49
C ASP A 58 1.01 21.40 15.75
N SER A 59 1.91 21.74 14.84
CA SER A 59 1.87 23.03 14.14
C SER A 59 0.62 23.24 13.27
N CYS A 60 -0.09 22.18 12.89
CA CYS A 60 -1.28 22.25 12.03
C CYS A 60 -2.48 22.94 12.69
N ILE A 61 -2.57 22.93 14.03
CA ILE A 61 -3.61 23.65 14.78
C ILE A 61 -3.04 24.76 15.67
N TYR A 62 -1.73 24.98 15.63
CA TYR A 62 -1.05 25.98 16.44
C TYR A 62 -1.17 27.35 15.76
N PRO A 63 -1.91 28.33 16.30
CA PRO A 63 -2.04 29.64 15.65
C PRO A 63 -0.67 30.31 15.51
N ALA A 64 -0.33 30.79 14.31
CA ALA A 64 1.01 31.29 14.03
C ALA A 64 1.41 32.44 14.98
N PHE A 65 0.47 33.33 15.33
CA PHE A 65 0.71 34.44 16.26
C PHE A 65 0.98 34.02 17.71
N LYS A 66 0.70 32.77 18.12
CA LYS A 66 1.21 32.25 19.40
C LYS A 66 2.72 31.98 19.37
N ALA A 67 3.34 31.94 18.19
CA ALA A 67 4.79 31.83 18.03
C ALA A 67 5.49 33.19 17.89
N GLN A 68 4.79 34.30 18.20
CA GLN A 68 5.39 35.62 18.20
C GLN A 68 6.61 35.68 19.13
N ASN A 69 7.75 36.08 18.57
CA ASN A 69 9.08 36.13 19.19
C ASN A 69 9.58 34.78 19.73
N ALA A 70 9.01 33.66 19.26
CA ALA A 70 9.44 32.32 19.64
C ALA A 70 10.57 31.81 18.74
N THR A 71 11.35 30.86 19.26
CA THR A 71 12.26 30.03 18.47
C THR A 71 11.52 28.78 18.01
N VAL A 72 11.56 28.50 16.71
CA VAL A 72 10.93 27.35 16.08
C VAL A 72 11.97 26.49 15.38
N THR A 73 12.05 25.23 15.76
CA THR A 73 12.88 24.22 15.08
C THR A 73 11.98 23.30 14.27
N THR A 74 12.33 23.15 13.00
CA THR A 74 11.73 22.20 12.06
C THR A 74 12.72 21.09 11.74
N ILE A 75 12.30 20.10 10.95
CA ILE A 75 13.19 18.98 10.60
C ILE A 75 14.41 19.44 9.80
N GLU A 76 14.27 20.52 9.02
CA GLU A 76 15.33 21.15 8.25
C GLU A 76 16.42 21.77 9.15
N GLY A 77 16.05 22.20 10.36
CA GLY A 77 16.98 22.77 11.35
C GLY A 77 17.68 21.74 12.24
N LEU A 78 17.17 20.50 12.29
CA LEU A 78 17.55 19.50 13.29
C LEU A 78 19.06 19.19 13.30
N ALA A 79 19.67 19.01 12.13
CA ALA A 79 21.10 18.72 12.01
C ALA A 79 21.96 19.93 12.39
N GLY A 80 21.60 21.12 11.89
CA GLY A 80 22.35 22.36 12.12
C GLY A 80 22.37 22.76 13.60
N GLU A 81 21.23 22.69 14.29
CA GLU A 81 21.15 22.99 15.72
C GLU A 81 22.03 22.05 16.56
N TRP A 82 22.05 20.76 16.24
CA TRP A 82 22.90 19.80 16.93
C TRP A 82 24.38 20.06 16.73
N GLN A 83 24.79 20.42 15.51
CA GLN A 83 26.20 20.73 15.22
C GLN A 83 26.68 21.94 16.01
N VAL A 84 25.85 22.98 16.15
CA VAL A 84 26.14 24.16 16.99
C VAL A 84 26.19 23.75 18.47
N ALA A 85 25.19 23.03 18.97
CA ALA A 85 25.12 22.62 20.37
C ALA A 85 26.27 21.68 20.80
N SER A 86 26.72 20.81 19.89
CA SER A 86 27.82 19.87 20.14
C SER A 86 29.22 20.47 19.92
N GLY A 87 29.32 21.76 19.61
CA GLY A 87 30.60 22.44 19.33
C GLY A 87 31.31 21.94 18.06
N ARG A 88 30.57 21.25 17.17
CA ARG A 88 31.07 20.69 15.91
C ARG A 88 31.00 21.68 14.74
N LEU A 89 30.23 22.76 14.89
CA LEU A 89 30.31 23.96 14.07
C LEU A 89 30.83 25.12 14.91
N GLN A 90 31.90 25.79 14.45
CA GLN A 90 32.27 27.11 14.95
C GLN A 90 31.57 28.16 14.07
N VAL A 91 30.70 28.97 14.66
CA VAL A 91 30.08 30.10 13.96
C VAL A 91 31.06 31.27 14.02
N GLU A 92 31.88 31.45 12.99
CA GLU A 92 32.65 32.67 12.78
C GLU A 92 31.98 33.54 11.72
N GLY A 93 31.62 34.78 12.08
CA GLY A 93 31.29 35.85 11.14
C GLY A 93 29.79 36.09 10.87
N ASP A 94 29.40 37.36 10.90
CA ASP A 94 28.03 37.91 10.78
C ASP A 94 27.50 37.91 9.32
N ASP A 95 27.76 36.86 8.53
CA ASP A 95 27.23 36.78 7.16
C ASP A 95 25.81 36.18 7.17
N ARG A 96 24.84 37.04 7.50
CA ARG A 96 23.40 36.76 7.49
C ARG A 96 22.79 36.71 6.07
N SER A 97 23.61 36.65 5.01
CA SER A 97 23.14 36.71 3.61
C SER A 97 23.16 35.39 2.85
N ALA A 98 23.61 34.29 3.45
CA ALA A 98 23.55 32.97 2.81
C ALA A 98 22.12 32.44 2.72
N THR A 99 21.46 32.70 1.60
CA THR A 99 20.28 31.95 1.18
C THR A 99 20.64 30.47 1.01
N PRO A 100 19.96 29.51 1.68
CA PRO A 100 20.04 28.09 1.29
C PRO A 100 19.17 27.90 0.04
N ALA A 101 19.58 28.51 -1.06
CA ALA A 101 18.90 28.46 -2.34
C ALA A 101 19.82 27.76 -3.35
N THR A 102 19.94 26.44 -3.17
CA THR A 102 20.16 25.40 -4.20
C THR A 102 20.48 24.09 -3.47
N PHE A 103 19.50 23.19 -3.40
CA PHE A 103 19.73 21.81 -3.02
C PHE A 103 20.34 21.05 -4.21
N ASP A 104 21.60 21.34 -4.54
CA ASP A 104 22.46 20.34 -5.16
C ASP A 104 22.99 19.48 -4.01
N LEU A 105 22.58 18.21 -3.96
CA LEU A 105 23.00 17.25 -2.92
C LEU A 105 24.55 17.15 -2.89
N PRO A 106 25.23 17.61 -1.80
CA PRO A 106 26.65 17.34 -1.61
C PRO A 106 26.82 15.99 -0.86
N PRO A 107 28.05 15.45 -0.79
CA PRO A 107 28.34 14.03 -0.54
C PRO A 107 27.86 13.54 0.84
N ALA A 108 27.96 12.21 1.04
CA ALA A 108 27.55 11.39 2.19
C ALA A 108 28.03 11.83 3.61
N THR A 109 28.53 13.06 3.77
CA THR A 109 29.10 13.66 4.98
C THR A 109 28.38 14.92 5.46
N CYS A 110 27.16 15.22 4.98
CA CYS A 110 26.32 16.19 5.68
C CYS A 110 26.03 15.63 7.09
N HIS A 111 26.53 16.28 8.15
CA HIS A 111 26.49 15.72 9.51
C HIS A 111 25.06 15.64 10.04
N LEU A 112 24.36 14.55 9.71
CA LEU A 112 23.02 14.25 10.19
C LEU A 112 22.98 14.22 11.73
N HIS A 113 21.84 14.61 12.29
CA HIS A 113 21.55 14.39 13.70
C HIS A 113 21.60 12.88 14.03
N PRO A 114 22.03 12.45 15.22
CA PRO A 114 22.05 11.02 15.60
C PRO A 114 20.74 10.27 15.31
N LEU A 115 19.59 10.89 15.62
CA LEU A 115 18.27 10.35 15.24
C LEU A 115 18.10 10.16 13.72
N GLN A 116 18.52 11.11 12.89
CA GLN A 116 18.42 10.99 11.44
C GLN A 116 19.28 9.81 10.95
N SER A 117 20.55 9.74 11.38
CA SER A 117 21.46 8.64 11.06
C SER A 117 20.92 7.28 11.49
N ALA A 118 20.40 7.19 12.72
CA ALA A 118 19.81 5.96 13.23
C ALA A 118 18.57 5.55 12.45
N PHE A 119 17.71 6.49 12.05
CA PHE A 119 16.53 6.18 11.25
C PHE A 119 16.87 5.65 9.86
N VAL A 120 17.95 6.15 9.25
CA VAL A 120 18.48 5.61 8.00
C VAL A 120 19.00 4.18 8.20
N LEU A 121 19.89 3.99 9.18
CA LEU A 121 20.58 2.72 9.43
C LEU A 121 19.62 1.58 9.83
N HIS A 122 18.62 1.88 10.67
CA HIS A 122 17.66 0.88 11.17
C HIS A 122 16.45 0.67 10.26
N GLY A 123 16.41 1.33 9.09
CA GLY A 123 15.24 1.26 8.20
C GLY A 123 13.95 1.76 8.87
N ALA A 124 14.05 2.75 9.76
CA ALA A 124 12.92 3.32 10.49
C ALA A 124 12.08 4.29 9.64
N THR A 125 12.39 4.42 8.35
CA THR A 125 11.63 5.19 7.37
C THR A 125 11.21 4.32 6.18
N GLN A 126 9.90 4.32 5.90
CA GLN A 126 9.28 3.66 4.74
C GLN A 126 8.78 4.70 3.73
N CYS A 127 7.50 5.08 3.79
CA CYS A 127 6.99 6.18 2.95
C CYS A 127 7.69 7.50 3.28
N GLY A 128 8.06 7.71 4.54
CA GLY A 128 8.79 8.89 5.03
C GLY A 128 7.90 10.05 5.49
N PHE A 129 6.58 9.99 5.28
CA PHE A 129 5.72 11.15 5.50
C PHE A 129 5.60 11.54 6.98
N CYS A 130 5.56 10.55 7.88
CA CYS A 130 5.53 10.79 9.33
C CYS A 130 6.92 11.00 9.93
N THR A 131 8.00 10.69 9.19
CA THR A 131 9.36 10.64 9.73
C THR A 131 9.81 11.97 10.35
N PRO A 132 9.57 13.14 9.74
CA PRO A 132 9.85 14.43 10.38
C PRO A 132 9.23 14.55 11.77
N GLY A 133 7.92 14.28 11.91
CA GLY A 133 7.22 14.35 13.20
C GLY A 133 7.80 13.43 14.27
N PHE A 134 8.12 12.17 13.90
CA PHE A 134 8.78 11.24 14.82
C PHE A 134 10.16 11.72 15.27
N LEU A 135 10.95 12.29 14.36
CA LEU A 135 12.29 12.80 14.69
C LEU A 135 12.19 14.01 15.63
N MET A 136 11.27 14.94 15.37
CA MET A 136 11.05 16.09 16.23
C MET A 136 10.56 15.68 17.63
N GLN A 137 9.63 14.73 17.71
CA GLN A 137 9.12 14.22 18.98
C GLN A 137 10.17 13.41 19.76
N ALA A 138 10.94 12.55 19.08
CA ALA A 138 12.00 11.77 19.72
C ALA A 138 13.17 12.66 20.18
N LYS A 139 13.44 13.77 19.49
CA LYS A 139 14.48 14.72 19.88
C LYS A 139 14.21 15.26 21.29
N THR A 140 12.97 15.66 21.59
CA THR A 140 12.64 16.22 22.91
C THR A 140 12.82 15.20 24.03
N LEU A 141 12.54 13.91 23.76
CA LEU A 141 12.84 12.84 24.70
C LEU A 141 14.35 12.68 24.93
N LEU A 142 15.16 12.66 23.87
CA LEU A 142 16.61 12.43 23.99
C LEU A 142 17.37 13.62 24.55
N ASP A 143 16.88 14.85 24.34
CA ASP A 143 17.43 16.06 24.97
C ASP A 143 17.30 15.97 26.51
N GLU A 144 16.22 15.37 27.02
CA GLU A 144 15.96 15.22 28.47
C GLU A 144 16.55 13.93 29.05
N ASN A 145 16.39 12.82 28.33
CA ASN A 145 16.85 11.50 28.72
C ASN A 145 17.51 10.80 27.51
N PRO A 146 18.86 10.85 27.40
CA PRO A 146 19.56 10.20 26.30
C PRO A 146 19.56 8.67 26.40
N ASP A 147 19.13 8.05 27.52
CA ASP A 147 19.00 6.60 27.70
C ASP A 147 17.56 6.17 28.04
N PRO A 148 16.59 6.36 27.13
CA PRO A 148 15.20 6.08 27.41
C PRO A 148 14.89 4.57 27.40
N SER A 149 13.97 4.15 28.27
CA SER A 149 13.40 2.80 28.21
C SER A 149 12.43 2.66 27.04
N ASP A 150 12.08 1.41 26.68
CA ASP A 150 11.06 1.14 25.67
C ASP A 150 9.71 1.80 26.02
N ASP A 151 9.37 1.88 27.31
CA ASP A 151 8.12 2.47 27.75
C ASP A 151 8.16 4.00 27.70
N ASP A 152 9.32 4.62 27.96
CA ASP A 152 9.52 6.07 27.76
C ASP A 152 9.34 6.45 26.28
N ILE A 153 9.95 5.67 25.37
CA ILE A 153 9.82 5.89 23.93
C ILE A 153 8.37 5.70 23.48
N LYS A 154 7.71 4.61 23.90
CA LYS A 154 6.30 4.37 23.56
C LYS A 154 5.40 5.48 24.10
N HIS A 155 5.66 5.98 25.30
CA HIS A 155 4.89 7.07 25.89
C HIS A 155 5.09 8.38 25.11
N CYS A 156 6.34 8.69 24.78
CA CYS A 156 6.71 9.88 24.00
C CYS A 156 6.04 9.89 22.62
N LEU A 157 5.98 8.73 21.95
CA LEU A 157 5.50 8.58 20.57
C LEU A 157 4.02 8.18 20.46
N LYS A 158 3.28 8.09 21.57
CA LYS A 158 1.90 7.55 21.59
C LYS A 158 0.92 8.30 20.67
N ASP A 159 1.17 9.59 20.45
CA ASP A 159 0.34 10.50 19.65
C ASP A 159 0.98 10.81 18.28
N THR A 160 2.06 10.12 17.91
CA THR A 160 2.70 10.21 16.59
C THR A 160 2.42 8.93 15.80
N LEU A 161 1.70 9.04 14.69
CA LEU A 161 1.19 7.88 13.97
C LEU A 161 2.10 7.49 12.81
N CYS A 162 2.39 6.18 12.70
CA CYS A 162 3.01 5.58 11.52
C CYS A 162 2.14 4.44 10.99
N ARG A 163 1.81 4.48 9.70
CA ARG A 163 1.07 3.40 9.04
C ARG A 163 1.96 2.32 8.42
N CYS A 164 3.28 2.54 8.34
CA CYS A 164 4.17 1.71 7.53
C CYS A 164 5.04 0.72 8.33
N THR A 165 5.69 1.19 9.41
CA THR A 165 6.83 0.47 10.02
C THR A 165 6.44 -0.51 11.13
N GLY A 166 5.26 -0.36 11.73
CA GLY A 166 4.90 -1.13 12.92
C GLY A 166 5.70 -0.75 14.18
N TYR A 167 6.32 0.43 14.19
CA TYR A 167 7.03 1.06 15.32
C TYR A 167 8.33 0.39 15.80
N ALA A 168 8.52 -0.92 15.61
CA ALA A 168 9.68 -1.63 16.14
C ALA A 168 11.03 -1.04 15.68
N SER A 169 11.18 -0.76 14.37
CA SER A 169 12.41 -0.13 13.84
C SER A 169 12.58 1.32 14.30
N ILE A 170 11.49 2.05 14.56
CA ILE A 170 11.52 3.41 15.12
C ILE A 170 12.06 3.38 16.55
N ILE A 171 11.55 2.48 17.40
CA ILE A 171 12.02 2.31 18.77
C ILE A 171 13.51 1.94 18.78
N SER A 172 13.90 0.98 17.93
CA SER A 172 15.31 0.59 17.77
C SER A 172 16.20 1.77 17.38
N ALA A 173 15.75 2.59 16.41
CA ALA A 173 16.50 3.77 15.96
C ALA A 173 16.62 4.84 17.06
N VAL A 174 15.58 5.09 17.86
CA VAL A 174 15.64 6.07 18.97
C VAL A 174 16.65 5.62 20.02
N LYS A 175 16.68 4.33 20.38
CA LYS A 175 17.67 3.77 21.32
C LYS A 175 19.09 3.89 20.78
N ALA A 176 19.28 3.53 19.51
CA ALA A 176 20.58 3.65 18.84
C ALA A 176 21.09 5.10 18.78
N ALA A 177 20.20 6.05 18.52
CA ALA A 177 20.53 7.47 18.54
C ALA A 177 20.92 7.96 19.95
N GLY A 178 20.17 7.52 20.98
CA GLY A 178 20.50 7.80 22.37
C GLY A 178 21.87 7.25 22.77
N GLU A 179 22.19 6.02 22.35
CA GLU A 179 23.52 5.43 22.56
C GLU A 179 24.61 6.25 21.87
N GLN A 180 24.40 6.64 20.61
CA GLN A 180 25.35 7.48 19.88
C GLN A 180 25.59 8.83 20.57
N MET A 181 24.54 9.44 21.14
CA MET A 181 24.69 10.69 21.90
C MET A 181 25.54 10.51 23.16
N ARG A 182 25.48 9.35 23.83
CA ARG A 182 26.24 9.08 25.05
C ARG A 182 27.68 8.59 24.78
N THR A 183 27.88 7.79 23.73
CA THR A 183 29.13 7.04 23.51
C THR A 183 29.87 7.45 22.23
N GLY A 184 29.21 8.14 21.30
CA GLY A 184 29.71 8.42 19.96
C GLY A 184 29.56 7.25 18.97
N HIS A 185 29.18 6.05 19.45
CA HIS A 185 28.97 4.87 18.61
C HIS A 185 27.49 4.73 18.24
N LEU A 186 27.20 4.59 16.94
CA LEU A 186 25.86 4.29 16.45
C LEU A 186 25.73 2.76 16.23
N PRO A 187 25.00 2.03 17.08
CA PRO A 187 24.84 0.59 16.92
C PRO A 187 23.97 0.27 15.70
N GLY A 188 24.35 -0.79 14.97
CA GLY A 188 23.57 -1.32 13.85
C GLY A 188 22.32 -2.11 14.29
N PRO A 189 21.37 -2.36 13.38
CA PRO A 189 20.19 -3.17 13.68
C PRO A 189 20.56 -4.64 13.87
N VAL A 190 19.80 -5.34 14.71
CA VAL A 190 19.86 -6.80 14.83
C VAL A 190 19.01 -7.41 13.71
N LEU A 191 19.65 -8.10 12.79
CA LEU A 191 19.00 -8.73 11.63
C LEU A 191 19.04 -10.25 11.74
N PRO A 192 18.03 -10.96 11.21
CA PRO A 192 18.06 -12.41 11.15
C PRO A 192 19.21 -12.89 10.24
N PRO A 193 19.73 -14.12 10.49
CA PRO A 193 20.75 -14.70 9.63
C PRO A 193 20.21 -14.87 8.20
N VAL A 194 21.07 -14.58 7.22
CA VAL A 194 20.80 -14.75 5.80
C VAL A 194 21.24 -16.15 5.38
N MET A 195 20.41 -16.87 4.63
CA MET A 195 20.73 -18.26 4.24
C MET A 195 21.82 -18.31 3.15
N GLU A 196 21.69 -17.49 2.11
CA GLU A 196 22.61 -17.43 0.97
C GLU A 196 22.62 -15.97 0.45
N ALA A 197 23.65 -15.22 0.82
CA ALA A 197 23.84 -13.86 0.34
C ALA A 197 24.61 -13.88 -1.00
N LEU A 198 24.25 -12.97 -1.90
CA LEU A 198 25.06 -12.61 -3.07
C LEU A 198 25.85 -11.34 -2.76
N GLU A 199 26.53 -10.73 -3.73
CA GLU A 199 27.39 -9.56 -3.46
C GLU A 199 26.59 -8.35 -2.96
N GLN A 200 25.45 -8.09 -3.59
CA GLN A 200 24.54 -6.99 -3.24
C GLN A 200 23.27 -7.53 -2.58
N ILE A 201 22.77 -8.70 -2.98
CA ILE A 201 21.50 -9.25 -2.48
C ILE A 201 21.68 -9.98 -1.15
N GLY A 202 20.84 -9.67 -0.16
CA GLY A 202 20.90 -10.27 1.17
C GLY A 202 21.63 -9.42 2.20
N HIS A 203 22.13 -8.24 1.81
CA HIS A 203 22.82 -7.30 2.69
C HIS A 203 21.93 -6.10 3.08
N PRO A 204 22.14 -5.51 4.28
CA PRO A 204 21.41 -4.32 4.71
C PRO A 204 21.99 -3.07 4.04
N HIS A 205 21.49 -2.76 2.85
CA HIS A 205 21.85 -1.53 2.15
C HIS A 205 21.02 -0.34 2.63
N GLN A 206 21.64 0.84 2.57
CA GLN A 206 20.91 2.08 2.73
C GLN A 206 19.92 2.25 1.57
N ARG A 207 18.67 2.58 1.89
CA ARG A 207 17.68 2.93 0.86
C ARG A 207 18.05 4.26 0.18
N PRO A 208 17.96 4.38 -1.15
CA PRO A 208 18.43 5.58 -1.87
C PRO A 208 17.77 6.91 -1.44
N ASP A 209 16.50 6.87 -1.02
CA ASP A 209 15.70 8.06 -0.65
C ASP A 209 15.60 8.30 0.87
N ALA A 210 16.35 7.56 1.70
CA ALA A 210 16.26 7.66 3.16
C ALA A 210 16.63 9.05 3.68
N VAL A 211 17.76 9.59 3.18
CA VAL A 211 18.31 10.86 3.66
C VAL A 211 17.29 11.98 3.44
N ALA A 212 16.75 12.09 2.22
CA ALA A 212 15.72 13.08 1.91
C ALA A 212 14.50 12.98 2.85
N LYS A 213 14.11 11.78 3.26
CA LYS A 213 12.98 11.55 4.18
C LYS A 213 13.27 11.97 5.61
N VAL A 214 14.49 11.76 6.11
CA VAL A 214 14.88 12.14 7.47
C VAL A 214 15.29 13.61 7.60
N THR A 215 15.61 14.29 6.51
CA THR A 215 15.96 15.72 6.50
C THR A 215 14.79 16.64 6.13
N GLY A 216 13.68 16.08 5.66
CA GLY A 216 12.54 16.87 5.16
C GLY A 216 12.64 17.31 3.70
N ALA A 217 13.76 17.00 3.01
CA ALA A 217 13.96 17.31 1.59
C ALA A 217 13.12 16.45 0.64
N ALA A 218 12.53 15.36 1.13
CA ALA A 218 11.59 14.53 0.38
C ALA A 218 10.31 15.32 0.02
N LEU A 219 10.06 15.46 -1.30
CA LEU A 219 8.90 16.14 -1.86
C LEU A 219 7.75 15.17 -2.18
N TYR A 220 6.61 15.43 -1.58
CA TYR A 220 5.32 14.82 -1.86
C TYR A 220 4.49 15.75 -2.76
N THR A 221 3.35 15.31 -3.29
CA THR A 221 2.62 16.10 -4.31
C THR A 221 2.24 17.50 -3.80
N ASP A 222 1.83 17.62 -2.53
CA ASP A 222 1.49 18.92 -1.93
C ASP A 222 2.70 19.85 -1.73
N ASP A 223 3.92 19.33 -1.73
CA ASP A 223 5.10 20.17 -1.52
C ASP A 223 5.48 20.98 -2.77
N TYR A 224 5.00 20.58 -3.95
CA TYR A 224 5.27 21.29 -5.21
C TYR A 224 4.52 22.63 -5.29
N PHE A 225 5.17 23.64 -5.85
CA PHE A 225 4.64 24.98 -6.03
C PHE A 225 5.01 25.53 -7.42
N PHE A 226 4.09 26.26 -8.02
CA PHE A 226 4.29 26.96 -9.29
C PHE A 226 3.74 28.38 -9.19
N ASP A 227 4.37 29.30 -9.90
CA ASP A 227 3.92 30.69 -9.95
C ASP A 227 2.53 30.80 -10.57
N GLY A 228 1.69 31.60 -9.92
CA GLY A 228 0.30 31.72 -10.33
C GLY A 228 -0.51 30.41 -10.23
N MET A 229 -0.08 29.42 -9.45
CA MET A 229 -0.89 28.23 -9.19
C MET A 229 -2.26 28.59 -8.55
N LEU A 230 -3.31 27.93 -9.01
CA LEU A 230 -4.67 27.99 -8.44
C LEU A 230 -4.95 26.75 -7.59
N HIS A 231 -6.01 26.82 -6.79
CA HIS A 231 -6.43 25.75 -5.90
C HIS A 231 -7.86 25.30 -6.23
N GLY A 232 -8.07 23.99 -6.28
CA GLY A 232 -9.37 23.39 -6.52
C GLY A 232 -9.95 22.72 -5.27
N ALA A 233 -11.26 22.85 -5.08
CA ALA A 233 -12.03 22.15 -4.04
C ALA A 233 -13.24 21.45 -4.68
N THR A 234 -13.55 20.25 -4.22
CA THR A 234 -14.60 19.41 -4.82
C THR A 234 -15.89 19.44 -4.00
N LEU A 235 -17.01 19.83 -4.61
CA LEU A 235 -18.33 19.62 -4.02
C LEU A 235 -18.69 18.14 -4.14
N ARG A 236 -18.88 17.46 -3.00
CA ARG A 236 -19.29 16.06 -2.93
C ARG A 236 -20.81 15.93 -2.77
N SER A 237 -21.37 14.81 -3.24
CA SER A 237 -22.80 14.53 -3.07
C SER A 237 -23.25 14.64 -1.61
N ALA A 238 -24.39 15.27 -1.39
CA ALA A 238 -25.05 15.32 -0.08
C ALA A 238 -25.81 14.03 0.25
N HIS A 239 -26.04 13.16 -0.73
CA HIS A 239 -26.89 11.98 -0.62
C HIS A 239 -26.17 10.71 -1.07
N SER A 240 -26.46 9.59 -0.42
CA SER A 240 -25.94 8.28 -0.81
C SER A 240 -26.54 7.76 -2.11
N HIS A 241 -27.72 8.23 -2.52
CA HIS A 241 -28.31 7.90 -3.81
C HIS A 241 -29.28 9.01 -4.23
N ALA A 242 -29.02 9.69 -5.34
CA ALA A 242 -29.90 10.74 -5.84
C ALA A 242 -29.71 11.01 -7.34
N ARG A 243 -30.80 11.31 -8.05
CA ARG A 243 -30.74 11.94 -9.36
C ARG A 243 -30.49 13.44 -9.16
N ILE A 244 -29.58 14.00 -9.95
CA ILE A 244 -29.28 15.43 -9.92
C ILE A 244 -30.16 16.10 -10.99
N LEU A 245 -31.06 16.98 -10.55
CA LEU A 245 -32.03 17.65 -11.43
C LEU A 245 -31.41 18.89 -12.06
N SER A 246 -30.67 19.67 -11.27
CA SER A 246 -29.99 20.88 -11.71
C SER A 246 -28.77 21.19 -10.83
N ILE A 247 -27.79 21.89 -11.40
CA ILE A 247 -26.61 22.42 -10.71
C ILE A 247 -26.49 23.90 -11.10
N ASP A 248 -26.63 24.80 -10.14
CA ASP A 248 -26.42 26.24 -10.33
C ASP A 248 -25.11 26.67 -9.66
N THR A 249 -24.16 27.11 -10.49
CA THR A 249 -22.84 27.57 -10.08
C THR A 249 -22.70 29.08 -10.08
N SER A 250 -23.74 29.83 -10.49
CA SER A 250 -23.66 31.26 -10.81
C SER A 250 -23.14 32.11 -9.65
N ALA A 251 -23.63 31.86 -8.42
CA ALA A 251 -23.18 32.58 -7.22
C ALA A 251 -21.72 32.26 -6.85
N ALA A 252 -21.29 31.01 -7.02
CA ALA A 252 -19.90 30.61 -6.78
C ALA A 252 -18.95 31.23 -7.82
N THR A 253 -19.33 31.20 -9.10
CA THR A 253 -18.56 31.81 -10.20
C THR A 253 -18.46 33.32 -10.08
N ALA A 254 -19.48 33.99 -9.55
CA ALA A 254 -19.47 35.45 -9.36
C ALA A 254 -18.59 35.91 -8.17
N LEU A 255 -18.12 34.99 -7.32
CA LEU A 255 -17.31 35.34 -6.16
C LEU A 255 -15.89 35.80 -6.59
N PRO A 256 -15.43 37.00 -6.20
CA PRO A 256 -14.11 37.49 -6.60
C PRO A 256 -12.98 36.53 -6.18
N GLY A 257 -12.07 36.24 -7.13
CA GLY A 257 -10.96 35.30 -6.95
C GLY A 257 -11.31 33.84 -7.28
N VAL A 258 -12.59 33.51 -7.53
CA VAL A 258 -12.98 32.24 -8.17
C VAL A 258 -12.78 32.37 -9.68
N TYR A 259 -11.99 31.47 -10.26
CA TYR A 259 -11.68 31.46 -11.69
C TYR A 259 -12.74 30.71 -12.50
N THR A 260 -13.16 29.55 -12.01
CA THR A 260 -14.17 28.73 -12.69
C THR A 260 -14.79 27.72 -11.73
N VAL A 261 -15.97 27.22 -12.09
CA VAL A 261 -16.62 26.07 -11.46
C VAL A 261 -16.95 25.06 -12.56
N LEU A 262 -16.34 23.89 -12.49
CA LEU A 262 -16.47 22.82 -13.48
C LEU A 262 -17.47 21.76 -12.99
N THR A 263 -18.22 21.19 -13.93
CA THR A 263 -19.25 20.17 -13.69
C THR A 263 -19.15 19.05 -14.74
N HIS A 264 -20.08 18.11 -14.71
CA HIS A 264 -20.20 17.07 -15.74
C HIS A 264 -20.30 17.61 -17.18
N ALA A 265 -20.79 18.84 -17.38
CA ALA A 265 -20.91 19.46 -18.69
C ALA A 265 -19.55 19.86 -19.30
N ASP A 266 -18.53 20.01 -18.46
CA ASP A 266 -17.21 20.49 -18.86
C ASP A 266 -16.25 19.36 -19.25
N VAL A 267 -16.67 18.10 -19.15
CA VAL A 267 -15.84 16.94 -19.51
C VAL A 267 -15.91 16.71 -21.03
N PRO A 268 -14.83 16.98 -21.79
CA PRO A 268 -14.89 16.97 -23.25
C PRO A 268 -14.77 15.56 -23.88
N GLY A 269 -14.22 14.60 -23.14
CA GLY A 269 -13.97 13.23 -23.59
C GLY A 269 -14.95 12.22 -22.99
N ASP A 270 -14.45 11.06 -22.55
CA ASP A 270 -15.28 10.08 -21.86
C ASP A 270 -15.68 10.61 -20.46
N PRO A 271 -16.97 10.69 -20.13
CA PRO A 271 -17.42 11.15 -18.82
C PRO A 271 -17.18 10.13 -17.70
N ARG A 272 -16.62 8.94 -18.00
CA ARG A 272 -16.33 7.89 -17.02
C ARG A 272 -14.88 7.41 -17.07
N HIS A 273 -14.40 6.98 -15.92
CA HIS A 273 -13.10 6.35 -15.71
C HIS A 273 -13.25 5.05 -14.90
N GLY A 274 -12.13 4.36 -14.67
CA GLY A 274 -12.05 3.11 -13.92
C GLY A 274 -10.94 2.18 -14.45
N LEU A 275 -10.54 1.21 -13.63
CA LEU A 275 -9.42 0.31 -13.95
C LEU A 275 -9.84 -0.94 -14.72
N VAL A 276 -10.91 -1.60 -14.26
CA VAL A 276 -11.44 -2.82 -14.85
C VAL A 276 -12.72 -2.52 -15.62
N GLU A 277 -13.63 -1.79 -14.99
CA GLU A 277 -14.87 -1.28 -15.58
C GLU A 277 -14.82 0.24 -15.57
N ASN A 278 -15.14 0.88 -16.69
CA ASN A 278 -15.22 2.35 -16.78
C ASN A 278 -16.62 2.81 -16.35
N ASP A 279 -16.97 2.60 -15.09
CA ASP A 279 -18.30 2.85 -14.52
C ASP A 279 -18.35 4.07 -13.58
N TRP A 280 -17.22 4.65 -13.22
CA TRP A 280 -17.11 5.77 -12.29
C TRP A 280 -17.15 7.10 -13.05
N PRO A 281 -18.14 7.99 -12.82
CA PRO A 281 -18.21 9.27 -13.51
C PRO A 281 -17.14 10.25 -13.00
N VAL A 282 -16.59 11.07 -13.92
CA VAL A 282 -15.70 12.20 -13.57
C VAL A 282 -16.44 13.20 -12.70
N PHE A 283 -17.72 13.48 -13.02
CA PHE A 283 -18.67 14.19 -12.17
C PHE A 283 -20.03 13.51 -12.28
N ALA A 284 -20.71 13.29 -11.15
CA ALA A 284 -22.12 12.95 -11.17
C ALA A 284 -22.94 14.17 -11.66
N GLY A 285 -23.91 13.92 -12.53
CA GLY A 285 -24.68 14.95 -13.23
C GLY A 285 -25.20 14.46 -14.57
N GLY A 286 -26.20 15.16 -15.11
CA GLY A 286 -26.87 14.77 -16.35
C GLY A 286 -27.52 13.39 -16.23
N LYS A 287 -27.05 12.42 -17.01
CA LYS A 287 -27.57 11.04 -16.97
C LYS A 287 -27.01 10.18 -15.84
N TYR A 288 -25.97 10.64 -15.13
CA TYR A 288 -25.30 9.88 -14.08
C TYR A 288 -25.77 10.36 -12.71
N PRO A 289 -26.52 9.55 -11.94
CA PRO A 289 -26.92 9.92 -10.58
C PRO A 289 -25.71 9.91 -9.63
N ALA A 290 -25.85 10.60 -8.51
CA ALA A 290 -24.98 10.36 -7.36
C ALA A 290 -25.34 9.01 -6.74
N ARG A 291 -24.36 8.13 -6.59
CA ARG A 291 -24.47 6.76 -6.10
C ARG A 291 -23.82 6.55 -4.73
N TYR A 292 -23.06 7.53 -4.23
CA TYR A 292 -22.61 7.59 -2.85
C TYR A 292 -22.19 9.01 -2.45
N VAL A 293 -22.00 9.25 -1.15
CA VAL A 293 -21.67 10.57 -0.58
C VAL A 293 -20.28 11.13 -0.96
N GLY A 294 -19.44 10.34 -1.65
CA GLY A 294 -18.14 10.78 -2.15
C GLY A 294 -18.14 11.13 -3.63
N ASP A 295 -19.28 11.01 -4.33
CA ASP A 295 -19.35 11.38 -5.75
C ASP A 295 -19.03 12.87 -5.94
N PRO A 296 -18.12 13.21 -6.87
CA PRO A 296 -17.85 14.60 -7.24
C PRO A 296 -19.04 15.16 -8.04
N ILE A 297 -19.58 16.30 -7.61
CA ILE A 297 -20.69 17.00 -8.29
C ILE A 297 -20.15 18.16 -9.13
N ALA A 298 -19.26 18.95 -8.53
CA ALA A 298 -18.62 20.10 -9.15
C ALA A 298 -17.23 20.33 -8.54
N LEU A 299 -16.36 21.02 -9.28
CA LEU A 299 -15.05 21.46 -8.83
C LEU A 299 -14.98 22.98 -8.92
N ALA A 300 -14.81 23.67 -7.80
CA ALA A 300 -14.53 25.10 -7.80
C ALA A 300 -13.03 25.36 -7.79
N VAL A 301 -12.56 26.30 -8.60
CA VAL A 301 -11.13 26.64 -8.75
C VAL A 301 -10.94 28.12 -8.44
N ALA A 302 -10.04 28.44 -7.52
CA ALA A 302 -9.84 29.80 -7.02
C ALA A 302 -8.36 30.13 -6.75
N GLU A 303 -8.07 31.39 -6.46
CA GLU A 303 -6.72 31.87 -6.16
C GLU A 303 -6.12 31.29 -4.87
N THR A 304 -6.96 30.89 -3.92
CA THR A 304 -6.53 30.28 -2.66
C THR A 304 -7.38 29.07 -2.34
N GLU A 305 -6.80 28.11 -1.61
CA GLU A 305 -7.52 26.92 -1.12
C GLU A 305 -8.75 27.30 -0.28
N ALA A 306 -8.59 28.26 0.65
CA ALA A 306 -9.69 28.73 1.49
C ALA A 306 -10.86 29.28 0.66
N LEU A 307 -10.58 30.05 -0.39
CA LEU A 307 -11.61 30.61 -1.26
C LEU A 307 -12.30 29.52 -2.10
N ALA A 308 -11.54 28.55 -2.62
CA ALA A 308 -12.09 27.41 -3.35
C ALA A 308 -13.10 26.65 -2.46
N HIS A 309 -12.73 26.35 -1.21
CA HIS A 309 -13.63 25.69 -0.25
C HIS A 309 -14.84 26.55 0.13
N GLN A 310 -14.67 27.86 0.35
CA GLN A 310 -15.78 28.76 0.66
C GLN A 310 -16.82 28.81 -0.48
N SER A 311 -16.36 28.80 -1.72
CA SER A 311 -17.24 28.86 -2.89
C SER A 311 -18.16 27.63 -3.04
N LEU A 312 -17.79 26.47 -2.48
CA LEU A 312 -18.62 25.26 -2.53
C LEU A 312 -19.99 25.44 -1.90
N ALA A 313 -20.09 26.28 -0.85
CA ALA A 313 -21.34 26.58 -0.18
C ALA A 313 -22.30 27.43 -1.02
N LEU A 314 -21.82 28.04 -2.11
CA LEU A 314 -22.59 28.88 -3.01
C LEU A 314 -23.12 28.10 -4.23
N ILE A 315 -22.70 26.86 -4.42
CA ILE A 315 -23.19 25.98 -5.49
C ILE A 315 -24.50 25.36 -5.03
N GLN A 316 -25.58 25.61 -5.76
CA GLN A 316 -26.90 25.04 -5.46
C GLN A 316 -27.12 23.79 -6.31
N VAL A 317 -27.52 22.70 -5.67
CA VAL A 317 -27.78 21.43 -6.35
C VAL A 317 -29.16 20.94 -5.96
N GLU A 318 -30.02 20.73 -6.96
CA GLU A 318 -31.34 20.14 -6.75
C GLU A 318 -31.27 18.62 -6.94
N TYR A 319 -31.72 17.88 -5.92
CA TYR A 319 -31.71 16.43 -5.89
C TYR A 319 -33.12 15.85 -5.85
N GLU A 320 -33.31 14.77 -6.59
CA GLU A 320 -34.36 13.78 -6.31
C GLU A 320 -33.71 12.59 -5.59
N VAL A 321 -33.93 12.49 -4.28
CA VAL A 321 -33.34 11.44 -3.45
C VAL A 321 -33.97 10.09 -3.78
N LEU A 322 -33.11 9.09 -4.02
CA LEU A 322 -33.51 7.74 -4.38
C LEU A 322 -33.26 6.75 -3.22
N PRO A 323 -33.99 5.61 -3.16
CA PRO A 323 -33.72 4.58 -2.17
C PRO A 323 -32.29 4.01 -2.32
N ALA A 324 -31.56 3.92 -1.21
CA ALA A 324 -30.21 3.35 -1.18
C ALA A 324 -30.21 1.91 -0.65
N VAL A 325 -29.25 1.09 -1.11
CA VAL A 325 -28.95 -0.25 -0.58
C VAL A 325 -27.50 -0.32 -0.15
N THR A 326 -27.24 -0.67 1.11
CA THR A 326 -25.91 -0.64 1.74
C THR A 326 -25.46 -1.99 2.28
N ASP A 327 -26.26 -3.05 2.10
CA ASP A 327 -25.90 -4.42 2.45
C ASP A 327 -25.80 -5.25 1.17
N PRO A 328 -24.69 -6.00 0.95
CA PRO A 328 -24.48 -6.74 -0.29
C PRO A 328 -25.44 -7.92 -0.47
N VAL A 329 -25.97 -8.51 0.61
CA VAL A 329 -26.98 -9.57 0.52
C VAL A 329 -28.32 -8.97 0.07
N ALA A 330 -28.70 -7.84 0.65
CA ALA A 330 -29.89 -7.09 0.25
C ALA A 330 -29.81 -6.61 -1.20
N ALA A 331 -28.64 -6.12 -1.64
CA ALA A 331 -28.41 -5.66 -3.01
C ALA A 331 -28.62 -6.74 -4.08
N ARG A 332 -28.57 -8.03 -3.70
CA ARG A 332 -28.74 -9.16 -4.64
C ARG A 332 -30.20 -9.50 -4.91
N ARG A 333 -31.12 -9.05 -4.06
CA ARG A 333 -32.55 -9.32 -4.20
C ARG A 333 -33.10 -8.69 -5.48
N GLU A 334 -34.11 -9.31 -6.06
CA GLU A 334 -34.73 -8.83 -7.31
C GLU A 334 -35.44 -7.48 -7.16
N ASP A 335 -35.90 -7.16 -5.94
CA ASP A 335 -36.59 -5.92 -5.58
C ASP A 335 -35.63 -4.81 -5.09
N ALA A 336 -34.32 -5.05 -5.10
CA ALA A 336 -33.34 -4.08 -4.62
C ALA A 336 -33.28 -2.84 -5.53
N PRO A 337 -33.09 -1.63 -4.97
CA PRO A 337 -32.78 -0.44 -5.77
C PRO A 337 -31.58 -0.69 -6.67
N VAL A 338 -31.71 -0.41 -7.97
CA VAL A 338 -30.65 -0.65 -8.96
C VAL A 338 -29.77 0.59 -9.08
N LEU A 339 -28.46 0.42 -8.86
CA LEU A 339 -27.48 1.52 -8.92
C LEU A 339 -27.00 1.83 -10.33
N HIS A 340 -26.86 0.78 -11.15
CA HIS A 340 -26.34 0.86 -12.52
C HIS A 340 -27.40 0.36 -13.49
N PRO A 341 -28.38 1.19 -13.86
CA PRO A 341 -29.49 0.77 -14.73
C PRO A 341 -29.04 0.44 -16.16
N ASP A 342 -27.85 0.88 -16.56
CA ASP A 342 -27.19 0.55 -17.82
C ASP A 342 -26.49 -0.83 -17.80
N ARG A 343 -26.47 -1.52 -16.65
CA ARG A 343 -25.90 -2.87 -16.52
C ARG A 343 -27.00 -3.94 -16.53
N PRO A 344 -26.94 -4.94 -17.43
CA PRO A 344 -27.92 -6.03 -17.50
C PRO A 344 -28.01 -6.86 -16.21
N THR A 345 -26.92 -6.95 -15.44
CA THR A 345 -26.86 -7.70 -14.19
C THR A 345 -27.28 -6.90 -12.97
N GLY A 346 -27.72 -5.65 -13.15
CA GLY A 346 -28.10 -4.74 -12.07
C GLY A 346 -26.96 -4.57 -11.06
N ASN A 347 -27.24 -4.85 -9.79
CA ASN A 347 -26.25 -4.71 -8.71
C ASN A 347 -25.23 -5.85 -8.63
N LEU A 348 -25.39 -6.93 -9.38
CA LEU A 348 -24.41 -8.01 -9.41
C LEU A 348 -23.23 -7.61 -10.30
N LEU A 349 -22.11 -7.22 -9.69
CA LEU A 349 -20.85 -6.95 -10.39
C LEU A 349 -20.29 -8.26 -10.96
N LYS A 350 -20.19 -9.30 -10.12
CA LYS A 350 -19.68 -10.60 -10.54
C LYS A 350 -20.17 -11.74 -9.66
N HIS A 351 -20.53 -12.86 -10.28
CA HIS A 351 -20.63 -14.17 -9.62
C HIS A 351 -19.39 -15.01 -9.96
N ILE A 352 -18.62 -15.36 -8.94
CA ILE A 352 -17.38 -16.14 -9.04
C ILE A 352 -17.63 -17.51 -8.43
N LYS A 353 -17.15 -18.56 -9.11
CA LYS A 353 -17.39 -19.96 -8.74
C LYS A 353 -16.09 -20.73 -8.71
N VAL A 354 -15.88 -21.49 -7.63
CA VAL A 354 -14.83 -22.51 -7.52
C VAL A 354 -15.49 -23.82 -7.14
N ALA A 355 -15.24 -24.87 -7.90
CA ALA A 355 -15.74 -26.21 -7.62
C ALA A 355 -14.66 -27.25 -7.94
N ASN A 356 -14.46 -28.18 -7.02
CA ASN A 356 -13.53 -29.30 -7.16
C ASN A 356 -14.11 -30.53 -6.44
N GLY A 357 -14.02 -31.72 -7.02
CA GLY A 357 -14.56 -32.94 -6.43
C GLY A 357 -16.10 -32.96 -6.29
N ASP A 358 -16.60 -33.78 -5.37
CA ASP A 358 -18.03 -33.94 -5.06
C ASP A 358 -18.32 -33.48 -3.62
N ILE A 359 -18.99 -32.34 -3.49
CA ILE A 359 -19.28 -31.74 -2.19
C ILE A 359 -20.22 -32.58 -1.33
N ALA A 360 -21.15 -33.32 -1.94
CA ALA A 360 -22.07 -34.18 -1.20
C ALA A 360 -21.34 -35.39 -0.64
N GLN A 361 -20.46 -36.02 -1.44
CA GLN A 361 -19.58 -37.08 -0.96
C GLN A 361 -18.67 -36.59 0.16
N GLY A 362 -18.03 -35.42 0.00
CA GLY A 362 -17.11 -34.89 1.01
C GLY A 362 -17.77 -34.67 2.38
N PHE A 363 -19.03 -34.21 2.44
CA PHE A 363 -19.75 -34.10 3.71
C PHE A 363 -20.29 -35.43 4.22
N ALA A 364 -20.61 -36.38 3.35
CA ALA A 364 -20.98 -37.74 3.78
C ALA A 364 -19.80 -38.48 4.44
N GLU A 365 -18.56 -38.15 4.06
CA GLU A 365 -17.33 -38.69 4.65
C GLU A 365 -16.87 -37.95 5.93
N ALA A 366 -17.52 -36.85 6.30
CA ALA A 366 -17.14 -36.05 7.47
C ALA A 366 -17.73 -36.63 8.76
N ASP A 367 -16.90 -36.82 9.78
CA ASP A 367 -17.34 -37.19 11.14
C ASP A 367 -17.74 -35.94 11.95
N VAL A 368 -17.05 -34.82 11.69
CA VAL A 368 -17.32 -33.51 12.32
C VAL A 368 -17.54 -32.47 11.24
N ILE A 369 -18.58 -31.65 11.42
CA ILE A 369 -18.93 -30.56 10.51
C ILE A 369 -19.12 -29.28 11.33
N VAL A 370 -18.46 -28.20 10.89
CA VAL A 370 -18.64 -26.85 11.44
C VAL A 370 -19.24 -25.96 10.37
N GLU A 371 -20.39 -25.34 10.67
CA GLU A 371 -21.04 -24.34 9.81
C GLU A 371 -21.22 -23.03 10.58
N ARG A 372 -20.67 -21.93 10.06
CA ARG A 372 -20.72 -20.59 10.67
C ARG A 372 -20.88 -19.51 9.60
N THR A 373 -21.37 -18.35 10.03
CA THR A 373 -21.38 -17.12 9.23
C THR A 373 -20.51 -16.06 9.91
N TYR A 374 -19.55 -15.53 9.16
CA TYR A 374 -18.61 -14.51 9.59
C TYR A 374 -18.88 -13.21 8.85
N ARG A 375 -18.55 -12.09 9.48
CA ARG A 375 -18.64 -10.76 8.88
C ARG A 375 -17.35 -10.00 9.10
N THR A 376 -16.85 -9.34 8.05
CA THR A 376 -15.75 -8.38 8.15
C THR A 376 -16.26 -6.98 7.85
N PRO A 377 -15.87 -5.96 8.62
CA PRO A 377 -16.28 -4.59 8.34
C PRO A 377 -15.55 -4.04 7.12
N MET A 378 -16.06 -2.92 6.60
CA MET A 378 -15.29 -2.05 5.74
C MET A 378 -14.08 -1.52 6.52
N THR A 379 -12.88 -1.51 5.91
CA THR A 379 -11.64 -1.06 6.57
C THR A 379 -10.96 0.01 5.74
N GLU A 380 -10.47 1.04 6.44
CA GLU A 380 -9.76 2.19 5.89
C GLU A 380 -8.24 1.96 5.85
N HIS A 381 -7.62 2.35 4.74
CA HIS A 381 -6.18 2.28 4.49
C HIS A 381 -5.41 3.15 5.48
N ALA A 382 -5.92 4.36 5.75
CA ALA A 382 -5.38 5.35 6.67
C ALA A 382 -3.91 5.68 6.35
N PHE A 383 -3.57 5.83 5.07
CA PHE A 383 -2.25 6.36 4.69
C PHE A 383 -2.09 7.80 5.18
N MET A 384 -0.84 8.18 5.46
CA MET A 384 -0.53 9.41 6.21
C MET A 384 -0.76 10.67 5.39
N GLU A 385 -0.52 10.60 4.08
CA GLU A 385 -0.68 11.72 3.14
C GLU A 385 -2.04 11.63 2.43
N PRO A 386 -2.95 12.61 2.61
CA PRO A 386 -4.17 12.72 1.81
C PRO A 386 -3.88 12.73 0.30
N GLU A 387 -4.88 12.46 -0.51
CA GLU A 387 -4.76 12.60 -1.96
C GLU A 387 -4.47 14.05 -2.33
N CYS A 388 -3.47 14.23 -3.18
CA CYS A 388 -3.15 15.50 -3.78
C CYS A 388 -2.85 15.27 -5.26
N SER A 389 -3.34 16.16 -6.11
CA SER A 389 -3.11 16.14 -7.55
C SER A 389 -2.80 17.55 -8.01
N LEU A 390 -1.71 17.71 -8.76
CA LEU A 390 -1.29 18.99 -9.30
C LEU A 390 -1.07 18.85 -10.79
N ALA A 391 -1.83 19.60 -11.58
CA ALA A 391 -1.66 19.61 -13.03
C ALA A 391 -1.08 20.95 -13.49
N VAL A 392 -0.11 20.89 -14.39
CA VAL A 392 0.53 22.03 -15.03
C VAL A 392 0.18 21.98 -16.52
N PRO A 393 -0.41 23.05 -17.09
CA PRO A 393 -0.86 23.04 -18.48
C PRO A 393 0.31 22.97 -19.45
N ALA A 394 0.04 22.44 -20.65
CA ALA A 394 1.00 22.45 -21.75
C ALA A 394 1.43 23.88 -22.10
N GLY A 395 2.73 24.11 -22.27
CA GLY A 395 3.31 25.39 -22.61
C GLY A 395 3.43 26.37 -21.43
N TYR A 396 3.29 25.91 -20.18
CA TYR A 396 3.50 26.75 -19.00
C TYR A 396 4.95 27.29 -18.93
N ASP A 397 5.93 26.43 -19.17
CA ASP A 397 7.35 26.74 -19.32
C ASP A 397 8.03 25.69 -20.25
N ASP A 398 9.36 25.78 -20.39
CA ASP A 398 10.17 24.86 -21.21
C ASP A 398 10.17 23.41 -20.70
N GLU A 399 9.94 23.18 -19.40
CA GLU A 399 9.87 21.84 -18.79
C GLU A 399 8.48 21.19 -18.93
N HIS A 400 7.48 21.99 -19.32
CA HIS A 400 6.09 21.59 -19.48
C HIS A 400 5.60 21.72 -20.93
N PRO A 401 6.23 21.06 -21.92
CA PRO A 401 5.79 21.13 -23.33
C PRO A 401 4.42 20.48 -23.57
N LYS A 402 3.90 19.73 -22.58
CA LYS A 402 2.59 19.07 -22.59
C LYS A 402 1.96 19.12 -21.20
N LEU A 403 0.71 18.66 -21.09
CA LEU A 403 0.01 18.63 -19.82
C LEU A 403 0.72 17.66 -18.87
N THR A 404 1.25 18.16 -17.76
CA THR A 404 1.99 17.35 -16.78
C THR A 404 1.19 17.26 -15.48
N ILE A 405 1.10 16.07 -14.92
CA ILE A 405 0.40 15.79 -13.67
C ILE A 405 1.39 15.24 -12.65
N TYR A 406 1.56 15.97 -11.55
CA TYR A 406 2.30 15.55 -10.36
C TYR A 406 1.35 14.83 -9.42
N VAL A 407 1.66 13.57 -9.07
CA VAL A 407 0.79 12.78 -8.19
C VAL A 407 1.52 11.60 -7.53
N GLY A 408 1.26 11.36 -6.24
CA GLY A 408 1.62 10.10 -5.58
C GLY A 408 0.61 9.00 -5.92
N SER A 409 0.82 8.26 -7.02
CA SER A 409 -0.10 7.24 -7.55
C SER A 409 0.53 5.84 -7.66
N GLN A 410 -0.27 4.78 -7.51
CA GLN A 410 0.18 3.40 -7.71
C GLN A 410 0.16 2.96 -9.18
N ILE A 411 -0.38 3.78 -10.08
CA ILE A 411 -0.74 3.39 -11.45
C ILE A 411 -0.42 4.46 -12.53
N PRO A 412 0.83 4.97 -12.65
CA PRO A 412 1.13 6.15 -13.47
C PRO A 412 0.62 6.09 -14.92
N TYR A 413 0.79 4.96 -15.61
CA TYR A 413 0.32 4.78 -16.99
C TYR A 413 -1.20 4.69 -17.12
N SER A 414 -1.90 4.15 -16.12
CA SER A 414 -3.37 4.16 -16.12
C SER A 414 -3.92 5.54 -15.76
N ASP A 415 -3.23 6.32 -14.92
CA ASP A 415 -3.57 7.73 -14.69
C ASP A 415 -3.48 8.53 -15.98
N ARG A 416 -2.40 8.35 -16.75
CA ARG A 416 -2.22 8.98 -18.07
C ARG A 416 -3.39 8.65 -19.01
N ARG A 417 -3.67 7.36 -19.21
CA ARG A 417 -4.74 6.87 -20.10
C ARG A 417 -6.12 7.41 -19.71
N GLN A 418 -6.48 7.29 -18.44
CA GLN A 418 -7.79 7.72 -17.96
C GLN A 418 -7.96 9.25 -18.07
N THR A 419 -6.89 10.00 -17.79
CA THR A 419 -6.89 11.46 -17.92
C THR A 419 -6.99 11.89 -19.38
N ALA A 420 -6.15 11.34 -20.25
CA ALA A 420 -6.18 11.63 -21.69
C ALA A 420 -7.57 11.37 -22.28
N LYS A 421 -8.14 10.20 -21.99
CA LYS A 421 -9.49 9.80 -22.43
C LYS A 421 -10.58 10.76 -21.95
N SER A 422 -10.54 11.20 -20.69
CA SER A 422 -11.54 12.12 -20.12
C SER A 422 -11.42 13.54 -20.69
N LEU A 423 -10.20 13.96 -21.06
CA LEU A 423 -9.92 15.27 -21.65
C LEU A 423 -10.02 15.29 -23.19
N GLY A 424 -10.30 14.15 -23.82
CA GLY A 424 -10.32 14.02 -25.28
C GLY A 424 -8.94 14.27 -25.91
N LEU A 425 -7.89 13.81 -25.26
CA LEU A 425 -6.49 13.92 -25.69
C LEU A 425 -5.92 12.53 -26.01
N GLU A 426 -4.83 12.50 -26.79
CA GLU A 426 -3.99 11.32 -26.93
C GLU A 426 -3.09 11.13 -25.70
N ASP A 427 -2.72 9.89 -25.41
CA ASP A 427 -1.86 9.53 -24.27
C ASP A 427 -0.55 10.34 -24.24
N GLU A 428 0.09 10.53 -25.40
CA GLU A 428 1.38 11.21 -25.53
C GLU A 428 1.30 12.70 -25.19
N GLN A 429 0.11 13.29 -25.16
CA GLN A 429 -0.13 14.68 -24.78
C GLN A 429 -0.22 14.88 -23.26
N VAL A 430 -0.18 13.80 -22.49
CA VAL A 430 -0.25 13.81 -21.02
C VAL A 430 1.02 13.17 -20.46
N ARG A 431 1.68 13.84 -19.52
CA ARG A 431 2.77 13.29 -18.70
C ARG A 431 2.26 13.07 -17.29
N VAL A 432 2.50 11.90 -16.73
CA VAL A 432 2.35 11.68 -15.29
C VAL A 432 3.75 11.58 -14.69
N LEU A 433 4.04 12.49 -13.76
CA LEU A 433 5.25 12.53 -12.97
C LEU A 433 4.90 12.12 -11.54
N GLY A 434 5.25 10.89 -11.20
CA GLY A 434 5.00 10.33 -9.88
C GLY A 434 5.87 10.98 -8.83
N THR A 435 5.24 11.52 -7.78
CA THR A 435 5.96 12.06 -6.62
C THR A 435 6.18 10.99 -5.57
N LEU A 436 6.95 11.29 -4.52
CA LEU A 436 6.89 10.45 -3.32
C LEU A 436 5.45 10.40 -2.80
N MET A 437 5.10 9.27 -2.22
CA MET A 437 3.76 8.96 -1.74
C MET A 437 3.82 8.61 -0.25
N GLY A 438 3.00 9.27 0.57
CA GLY A 438 2.91 9.04 2.01
C GLY A 438 2.09 7.81 2.40
N GLY A 439 2.30 6.71 1.67
CA GLY A 439 1.58 5.45 1.77
C GLY A 439 0.39 5.36 0.79
N GLY A 440 0.17 4.17 0.25
CA GLY A 440 -1.00 3.86 -0.59
C GLY A 440 -1.78 2.66 -0.07
N PHE A 441 -1.10 1.56 0.27
CA PHE A 441 -1.69 0.32 0.79
C PHE A 441 -2.80 -0.30 -0.10
N GLY A 442 -2.91 0.12 -1.37
CA GLY A 442 -3.99 -0.21 -2.30
C GLY A 442 -5.02 0.89 -2.52
N GLY A 443 -5.07 1.93 -1.68
CA GLY A 443 -6.08 2.98 -1.72
C GLY A 443 -5.82 4.05 -2.77
N LYS A 444 -4.57 4.21 -3.20
CA LYS A 444 -4.15 5.11 -4.29
C LYS A 444 -3.95 4.36 -5.62
N GLU A 445 -4.72 3.29 -5.82
CA GLU A 445 -4.72 2.49 -7.06
C GLU A 445 -5.78 2.99 -8.06
N ASP A 446 -6.75 3.79 -7.62
CA ASP A 446 -7.73 4.46 -8.46
C ASP A 446 -7.42 5.96 -8.60
N ILE A 447 -7.91 6.56 -9.68
CA ILE A 447 -7.75 7.99 -9.94
C ILE A 447 -8.61 8.80 -8.94
N ALA A 448 -8.04 9.86 -8.37
CA ALA A 448 -8.66 10.74 -7.39
C ALA A 448 -8.93 12.12 -8.00
N GLY A 449 -7.99 13.06 -7.86
CA GLY A 449 -8.10 14.44 -8.36
C GLY A 449 -7.44 14.67 -9.70
N GLN A 450 -6.76 13.68 -10.30
CA GLN A 450 -5.90 13.89 -11.48
C GLN A 450 -6.68 14.43 -12.68
N ILE A 451 -7.86 13.86 -12.99
CA ILE A 451 -8.71 14.34 -14.10
C ILE A 451 -9.22 15.75 -13.82
N HIS A 452 -9.63 16.04 -12.58
CA HIS A 452 -10.14 17.34 -12.17
C HIS A 452 -9.07 18.43 -12.25
N ALA A 453 -7.86 18.15 -11.76
CA ALA A 453 -6.73 19.06 -11.81
C ALA A 453 -6.34 19.32 -13.28
N ALA A 454 -6.26 18.27 -14.09
CA ALA A 454 -5.96 18.36 -15.52
C ALA A 454 -7.00 19.20 -16.29
N LEU A 455 -8.30 18.98 -16.04
CA LEU A 455 -9.37 19.75 -16.65
C LEU A 455 -9.27 21.23 -16.24
N ALA A 456 -9.09 21.50 -14.95
CA ALA A 456 -8.94 22.86 -14.43
C ALA A 456 -7.71 23.58 -15.01
N ALA A 457 -6.56 22.90 -15.10
CA ALA A 457 -5.35 23.46 -15.70
C ALA A 457 -5.54 23.79 -17.18
N LYS A 458 -6.22 22.92 -17.93
CA LYS A 458 -6.54 23.13 -19.35
C LYS A 458 -7.49 24.32 -19.54
N VAL A 459 -8.53 24.45 -18.70
CA VAL A 459 -9.52 25.53 -18.80
C VAL A 459 -8.94 26.88 -18.39
N THR A 460 -8.14 26.91 -17.32
CA THR A 460 -7.60 28.16 -16.76
C THR A 460 -6.29 28.61 -17.41
N GLY A 461 -5.58 27.71 -18.09
CA GLY A 461 -4.23 27.97 -18.61
C GLY A 461 -3.20 28.18 -17.49
N ARG A 462 -3.50 27.76 -16.25
CA ARG A 462 -2.63 27.93 -15.07
C ARG A 462 -2.42 26.60 -14.36
N PRO A 463 -1.32 26.41 -13.60
CA PRO A 463 -1.17 25.25 -12.73
C PRO A 463 -2.32 25.19 -11.71
N VAL A 464 -2.86 23.99 -11.44
CA VAL A 464 -3.96 23.80 -10.47
C VAL A 464 -3.65 22.65 -9.53
N LYS A 465 -3.64 22.93 -8.22
CA LYS A 465 -3.52 21.94 -7.15
C LYS A 465 -4.88 21.61 -6.54
N ILE A 466 -5.15 20.33 -6.35
CA ILE A 466 -6.29 19.82 -5.59
C ILE A 466 -5.73 18.96 -4.46
N LEU A 467 -5.83 19.45 -3.23
CA LEU A 467 -5.47 18.73 -2.02
C LEU A 467 -6.75 18.34 -1.28
N TYR A 468 -6.95 17.05 -1.01
CA TYR A 468 -8.09 16.62 -0.23
C TYR A 468 -7.84 16.87 1.26
N SER A 469 -8.88 17.35 1.94
CA SER A 469 -8.92 17.28 3.40
C SER A 469 -8.92 15.81 3.85
N ARG A 470 -8.52 15.54 5.10
CA ARG A 470 -8.60 14.18 5.66
C ARG A 470 -10.03 13.63 5.62
N SER A 471 -11.02 14.46 5.95
CA SER A 471 -12.43 14.08 5.88
C SER A 471 -12.87 13.70 4.46
N GLU A 472 -12.44 14.46 3.46
CA GLU A 472 -12.73 14.17 2.06
C GLU A 472 -12.05 12.88 1.58
N SER A 473 -10.76 12.71 1.89
CA SER A 473 -10.01 11.47 1.64
C SER A 473 -10.80 10.25 2.14
N LEU A 474 -11.13 10.23 3.44
CA LEU A 474 -11.90 9.14 4.06
C LEU A 474 -13.25 8.85 3.37
N ARG A 475 -13.92 9.85 2.80
CA ARG A 475 -15.20 9.70 2.08
C ARG A 475 -15.03 9.20 0.65
N PHE A 476 -13.92 9.53 0.00
CA PHE A 476 -13.74 9.34 -1.44
C PHE A 476 -13.16 7.98 -1.80
N HIS A 477 -11.93 7.68 -1.34
CA HIS A 477 -11.11 6.63 -1.96
C HIS A 477 -11.63 5.22 -1.67
N PRO A 478 -11.29 4.23 -2.50
CA PRO A 478 -11.77 2.87 -2.31
C PRO A 478 -11.39 2.29 -0.96
N LYS A 479 -12.26 1.46 -0.36
CA LYS A 479 -12.04 0.80 0.93
C LYS A 479 -11.78 -0.70 0.78
N ARG A 480 -11.41 -1.37 1.88
CA ARG A 480 -11.52 -2.83 1.93
C ARG A 480 -12.98 -3.24 1.92
N HIS A 481 -13.31 -4.22 1.09
CA HIS A 481 -14.62 -4.83 1.01
C HIS A 481 -15.09 -5.37 2.37
N ALA A 482 -16.26 -4.90 2.82
CA ALA A 482 -17.02 -5.61 3.84
C ALA A 482 -17.51 -6.94 3.26
N THR A 483 -17.51 -8.00 4.06
CA THR A 483 -17.94 -9.32 3.58
C THR A 483 -18.88 -10.02 4.54
N VAL A 484 -19.79 -10.82 3.99
CA VAL A 484 -20.56 -11.83 4.70
C VAL A 484 -20.14 -13.18 4.14
N ILE A 485 -19.58 -14.04 4.98
CA ILE A 485 -19.00 -15.32 4.57
C ILE A 485 -19.65 -16.43 5.38
N ARG A 486 -20.48 -17.24 4.73
CA ARG A 486 -20.98 -18.49 5.30
C ARG A 486 -20.06 -19.61 4.86
N VAL A 487 -19.46 -20.32 5.81
CA VAL A 487 -18.51 -21.40 5.54
C VAL A 487 -18.88 -22.65 6.32
N LYS A 488 -18.86 -23.77 5.63
CA LYS A 488 -19.10 -25.12 6.15
C LYS A 488 -17.88 -25.99 5.86
N THR A 489 -17.24 -26.47 6.91
CA THR A 489 -16.02 -27.28 6.85
C THR A 489 -16.30 -28.65 7.46
N GLY A 490 -15.99 -29.72 6.72
CA GLY A 490 -16.11 -31.10 7.16
C GLY A 490 -14.74 -31.76 7.34
N ALA A 491 -14.59 -32.57 8.38
CA ALA A 491 -13.39 -33.37 8.63
C ALA A 491 -13.70 -34.73 9.24
N LYS A 492 -12.76 -35.67 9.06
CA LYS A 492 -12.76 -36.97 9.74
C LYS A 492 -12.30 -36.82 11.19
N GLN A 493 -12.57 -37.82 12.01
CA GLN A 493 -12.16 -37.88 13.42
C GLN A 493 -10.63 -37.75 13.58
N ASP A 494 -9.87 -38.18 12.57
CA ASP A 494 -8.42 -38.06 12.54
C ASP A 494 -7.91 -36.68 12.12
N GLY A 495 -8.79 -35.71 11.86
CA GLY A 495 -8.48 -34.35 11.46
C GLY A 495 -8.31 -34.12 9.95
N THR A 496 -8.49 -35.14 9.10
CA THR A 496 -8.42 -34.96 7.64
C THR A 496 -9.61 -34.14 7.13
N LEU A 497 -9.36 -33.02 6.43
CA LEU A 497 -10.41 -32.22 5.80
C LEU A 497 -11.01 -32.96 4.60
N THR A 498 -12.33 -33.08 4.57
CA THR A 498 -13.06 -33.80 3.52
C THR A 498 -13.82 -32.85 2.59
N ALA A 499 -14.35 -31.75 3.12
CA ALA A 499 -15.19 -30.81 2.38
C ALA A 499 -15.06 -29.37 2.88
N VAL A 500 -15.07 -28.42 1.94
CA VAL A 500 -15.29 -26.99 2.22
C VAL A 500 -16.35 -26.45 1.28
N GLN A 501 -17.47 -25.99 1.83
CA GLN A 501 -18.48 -25.24 1.10
C GLN A 501 -18.53 -23.81 1.64
N ALA A 502 -18.48 -22.81 0.77
CA ALA A 502 -18.60 -21.42 1.20
C ALA A 502 -19.46 -20.58 0.26
N GLU A 503 -20.16 -19.61 0.86
CA GLU A 503 -20.92 -18.59 0.17
C GLU A 503 -20.48 -17.21 0.68
N LEU A 504 -20.00 -16.36 -0.23
CA LEU A 504 -19.46 -15.05 0.07
C LEU A 504 -20.29 -13.96 -0.59
N TYR A 505 -20.60 -12.90 0.15
CA TYR A 505 -21.12 -11.64 -0.38
C TYR A 505 -20.11 -10.55 -0.06
N GLY A 506 -19.58 -9.91 -1.10
CA GLY A 506 -18.65 -8.79 -0.98
C GLY A 506 -19.32 -7.49 -1.36
N ASP A 507 -19.22 -6.50 -0.48
CA ASP A 507 -19.60 -5.13 -0.77
C ASP A 507 -18.51 -4.45 -1.61
N SER A 508 -18.78 -4.22 -2.89
CA SER A 508 -17.89 -3.50 -3.81
C SER A 508 -18.16 -1.99 -3.84
N GLY A 509 -19.14 -1.50 -3.08
CA GLY A 509 -19.53 -0.09 -3.06
C GLY A 509 -20.14 0.39 -4.38
N ALA A 510 -20.12 1.71 -4.59
CA ALA A 510 -20.84 2.33 -5.71
C ALA A 510 -20.25 2.06 -7.10
N TYR A 511 -18.95 1.75 -7.19
CA TYR A 511 -18.21 1.60 -8.45
C TYR A 511 -17.28 0.41 -8.41
N ALA A 512 -16.96 -0.17 -9.56
CA ALA A 512 -16.32 -1.48 -9.62
C ALA A 512 -14.90 -1.48 -9.05
N SER A 513 -14.10 -0.42 -9.31
CA SER A 513 -12.66 -0.37 -8.98
C SER A 513 -12.01 -1.73 -9.30
N LEU A 514 -11.46 -2.41 -8.28
CA LEU A 514 -10.87 -3.74 -8.34
C LEU A 514 -11.74 -4.81 -7.66
N GLY A 515 -13.01 -4.53 -7.41
CA GLY A 515 -13.90 -5.39 -6.64
C GLY A 515 -14.05 -6.79 -7.21
N GLU A 516 -14.19 -6.93 -8.53
CA GLU A 516 -14.18 -8.25 -9.19
C GLU A 516 -12.89 -9.02 -8.86
N LYS A 517 -11.72 -8.37 -8.96
CA LYS A 517 -10.42 -9.01 -8.77
C LYS A 517 -10.19 -9.37 -7.30
N VAL A 518 -10.55 -8.48 -6.37
CA VAL A 518 -10.44 -8.69 -4.92
C VAL A 518 -11.34 -9.84 -4.47
N MET A 519 -12.61 -9.83 -4.88
CA MET A 519 -13.55 -10.89 -4.51
C MET A 519 -13.19 -12.23 -5.18
N THR A 520 -12.58 -12.20 -6.37
CA THR A 520 -12.01 -13.42 -6.97
C THR A 520 -10.94 -14.02 -6.06
N ARG A 521 -10.05 -13.20 -5.49
CA ARG A 521 -9.00 -13.69 -4.58
C ARG A 521 -9.56 -14.19 -3.25
N ALA A 522 -10.55 -13.52 -2.67
CA ALA A 522 -11.28 -14.04 -1.51
C ALA A 522 -11.86 -15.43 -1.80
N THR A 523 -12.46 -15.62 -2.97
CA THR A 523 -13.07 -16.90 -3.39
C THR A 523 -12.02 -18.00 -3.57
N THR A 524 -10.94 -17.73 -4.31
CA THR A 524 -9.93 -18.76 -4.64
C THR A 524 -9.08 -19.19 -3.45
N HIS A 525 -9.12 -18.45 -2.33
CA HIS A 525 -8.39 -18.77 -1.10
C HIS A 525 -9.35 -19.18 0.05
N ALA A 526 -10.64 -19.36 -0.21
CA ALA A 526 -11.64 -19.70 0.81
C ALA A 526 -11.56 -21.15 1.32
N THR A 527 -10.54 -21.91 0.92
CA THR A 527 -10.17 -23.20 1.53
C THR A 527 -9.01 -23.08 2.52
N GLY A 528 -8.39 -21.89 2.64
CA GLY A 528 -7.13 -21.73 3.35
C GLY A 528 -5.97 -22.44 2.65
N PRO A 529 -4.76 -22.42 3.25
CA PRO A 529 -3.57 -23.09 2.71
C PRO A 529 -3.60 -24.61 2.94
N TYR A 530 -4.77 -25.24 2.76
CA TYR A 530 -5.02 -26.64 3.08
C TYR A 530 -5.42 -27.46 1.84
N VAL A 531 -5.08 -28.74 1.87
CA VAL A 531 -5.53 -29.74 0.89
C VAL A 531 -6.95 -30.16 1.26
N VAL A 532 -7.89 -29.90 0.35
CA VAL A 532 -9.30 -30.29 0.50
C VAL A 532 -9.77 -30.91 -0.80
N ALA A 533 -10.22 -32.16 -0.75
CA ALA A 533 -10.61 -32.90 -1.94
C ALA A 533 -11.90 -32.36 -2.58
N ASN A 534 -12.87 -31.94 -1.76
CA ASN A 534 -14.19 -31.55 -2.24
C ASN A 534 -14.51 -30.12 -1.84
N THR A 535 -14.76 -29.25 -2.81
CA THR A 535 -15.01 -27.83 -2.59
C THR A 535 -16.11 -27.30 -3.47
N LYS A 536 -16.94 -26.41 -2.91
CA LYS A 536 -17.93 -25.63 -3.65
C LYS A 536 -18.03 -24.25 -3.04
N ILE A 537 -17.56 -23.25 -3.78
CA ILE A 537 -17.48 -21.88 -3.30
C ILE A 537 -18.18 -20.97 -4.31
N ASP A 538 -19.17 -20.24 -3.84
CA ASP A 538 -19.91 -19.22 -4.57
C ASP A 538 -19.62 -17.86 -3.95
N CYS A 539 -19.30 -16.87 -4.78
CA CYS A 539 -19.04 -15.51 -4.33
C CYS A 539 -19.73 -14.48 -5.21
N TYR A 540 -20.42 -13.54 -4.57
CA TYR A 540 -21.15 -12.46 -5.20
C TYR A 540 -20.50 -11.13 -4.83
N ALA A 541 -19.83 -10.50 -5.79
CA ALA A 541 -19.40 -9.11 -5.69
C ALA A 541 -20.59 -8.21 -6.06
N MET A 542 -20.97 -7.32 -5.14
CA MET A 542 -22.23 -6.59 -5.22
C MET A 542 -21.96 -5.08 -5.17
N TYR A 543 -22.59 -4.34 -6.09
CA TYR A 543 -22.69 -2.89 -5.99
C TYR A 543 -23.62 -2.50 -4.84
N THR A 544 -23.23 -1.48 -4.08
CA THR A 544 -24.02 -0.87 -3.00
C THR A 544 -23.79 0.65 -2.99
N ASN A 545 -24.57 1.41 -2.22
CA ASN A 545 -24.40 2.85 -2.09
C ASN A 545 -23.33 3.25 -1.04
N ASN A 546 -22.52 2.30 -0.58
CA ASN A 546 -21.36 2.60 0.26
C ASN A 546 -20.19 3.13 -0.59
N ALA A 547 -19.15 3.64 0.07
CA ALA A 547 -17.91 4.02 -0.61
C ALA A 547 -17.40 2.86 -1.48
N PRO A 548 -16.89 3.13 -2.70
CA PRO A 548 -16.29 2.11 -3.55
C PRO A 548 -15.31 1.25 -2.76
N CYS A 549 -15.22 -0.04 -3.10
CA CYS A 549 -14.26 -0.93 -2.48
C CYS A 549 -13.30 -1.47 -3.53
N GLY A 550 -12.02 -1.50 -3.17
CA GLY A 550 -10.94 -1.81 -4.09
C GLY A 550 -9.81 -2.56 -3.40
N ALA A 551 -8.60 -2.36 -3.90
CA ALA A 551 -7.41 -2.98 -3.35
C ALA A 551 -7.14 -2.51 -1.92
N PHE A 552 -6.82 -3.45 -1.03
CA PHE A 552 -6.21 -3.18 0.27
C PHE A 552 -5.22 -4.32 0.52
N ARG A 553 -3.99 -4.01 0.96
CA ARG A 553 -2.95 -4.98 1.38
C ARG A 553 -3.54 -6.28 1.98
N GLY A 554 -3.27 -7.41 1.31
CA GLY A 554 -3.92 -8.71 1.55
C GLY A 554 -4.83 -9.14 0.40
N PHE A 555 -5.51 -8.19 -0.24
CA PHE A 555 -6.24 -8.33 -1.51
C PHE A 555 -7.25 -9.50 -1.50
N GLY A 556 -8.30 -9.39 -0.68
CA GLY A 556 -9.38 -10.38 -0.58
C GLY A 556 -9.09 -11.58 0.33
N VAL A 557 -7.83 -12.03 0.36
CA VAL A 557 -7.41 -13.22 1.14
C VAL A 557 -7.67 -13.05 2.64
N THR A 558 -7.47 -11.85 3.18
CA THR A 558 -7.69 -11.58 4.61
C THR A 558 -9.13 -11.81 5.05
N GLN A 559 -10.11 -11.52 4.18
CA GLN A 559 -11.52 -11.72 4.50
C GLN A 559 -11.86 -13.20 4.58
N SER A 560 -11.44 -13.98 3.59
CA SER A 560 -11.66 -15.43 3.59
C SER A 560 -10.85 -16.14 4.67
N ALA A 561 -9.60 -15.72 4.92
CA ALA A 561 -8.75 -16.29 5.96
C ALA A 561 -9.35 -16.11 7.36
N PHE A 562 -9.97 -14.98 7.67
CA PHE A 562 -10.66 -14.80 8.96
C PHE A 562 -11.74 -15.87 9.17
N ALA A 563 -12.59 -16.10 8.18
CA ALA A 563 -13.66 -17.11 8.26
C ALA A 563 -13.10 -18.54 8.32
N VAL A 564 -12.14 -18.86 7.45
CA VAL A 564 -11.54 -20.20 7.38
C VAL A 564 -10.78 -20.54 8.65
N GLU A 565 -9.90 -19.66 9.12
CA GLU A 565 -9.05 -19.92 10.28
C GLU A 565 -9.84 -19.95 11.59
N SER A 566 -10.91 -19.17 11.69
CA SER A 566 -11.86 -19.27 12.81
C SER A 566 -12.58 -20.64 12.81
N ASN A 567 -12.96 -21.14 11.63
CA ASN A 567 -13.56 -22.48 11.50
C ASN A 567 -12.54 -23.58 11.85
N MET A 568 -11.27 -23.41 11.46
CA MET A 568 -10.21 -24.38 11.77
C MET A 568 -9.99 -24.53 13.28
N ASP A 569 -10.02 -23.44 14.05
CA ASP A 569 -9.89 -23.50 15.51
C ASP A 569 -11.08 -24.20 16.17
N ILE A 570 -12.31 -23.91 15.73
CA ILE A 570 -13.52 -24.58 16.23
C ILE A 570 -13.47 -26.08 15.88
N LEU A 571 -13.00 -26.42 14.68
CA LEU A 571 -12.86 -27.80 14.24
C LEU A 571 -11.82 -28.54 15.09
N ALA A 572 -10.67 -27.91 15.39
CA ALA A 572 -9.65 -28.46 16.27
C ALA A 572 -10.21 -28.74 17.67
N GLU A 573 -10.96 -27.79 18.24
CA GLU A 573 -11.63 -27.95 19.54
C GLU A 573 -12.59 -29.15 19.55
N LEU A 574 -13.48 -29.26 18.54
CA LEU A 574 -14.46 -30.35 18.46
C LEU A 574 -13.81 -31.72 18.25
N LEU A 575 -12.68 -31.78 17.56
CA LEU A 575 -11.91 -33.01 17.36
C LEU A 575 -11.02 -33.36 18.57
N GLY A 576 -10.89 -32.46 19.55
CA GLY A 576 -9.92 -32.60 20.63
C GLY A 576 -8.46 -32.61 20.13
N MET A 577 -8.18 -31.89 19.04
CA MET A 577 -6.89 -31.85 18.36
C MET A 577 -6.16 -30.54 18.64
N ASP A 578 -4.84 -30.59 18.70
CA ASP A 578 -4.02 -29.39 18.74
C ASP A 578 -4.24 -28.54 17.46
N PRO A 579 -4.50 -27.22 17.60
CA PRO A 579 -4.83 -26.36 16.46
C PRO A 579 -3.69 -26.20 15.45
N ALA A 580 -2.42 -26.33 15.86
CA ALA A 580 -1.30 -26.34 14.94
C ALA A 580 -1.15 -27.71 14.25
N GLU A 581 -1.40 -28.82 14.96
CA GLU A 581 -1.37 -30.16 14.35
C GLU A 581 -2.47 -30.36 13.30
N LEU A 582 -3.69 -29.88 13.55
CA LEU A 582 -4.78 -29.92 12.56
C LEU A 582 -4.35 -29.20 11.26
N ARG A 583 -3.70 -28.04 11.39
CA ARG A 583 -3.18 -27.27 10.26
C ARG A 583 -2.02 -27.97 9.57
N ARG A 584 -1.07 -28.53 10.33
CA ARG A 584 0.08 -29.31 9.80
C ARG A 584 -0.40 -30.52 9.00
N LYS A 585 -1.40 -31.24 9.50
CA LYS A 585 -1.97 -32.41 8.84
C LYS A 585 -2.50 -32.05 7.45
N ASN A 586 -3.26 -30.96 7.36
CA ASN A 586 -3.93 -30.57 6.12
C ASN A 586 -3.13 -29.58 5.25
N ALA A 587 -1.97 -29.10 5.69
CA ALA A 587 -1.18 -28.10 4.97
C ALA A 587 -0.88 -28.51 3.52
N MET A 588 -0.95 -27.55 2.62
CA MET A 588 -0.42 -27.68 1.26
C MET A 588 1.09 -27.98 1.30
N ARG A 589 1.56 -28.76 0.31
CA ARG A 589 2.96 -29.16 0.12
C ARG A 589 3.32 -29.02 -1.36
N VAL A 590 4.61 -29.02 -1.68
CA VAL A 590 5.05 -29.21 -3.07
C VAL A 590 4.45 -30.52 -3.61
N GLY A 591 3.87 -30.47 -4.81
CA GLY A 591 3.11 -31.56 -5.42
C GLY A 591 1.60 -31.54 -5.12
N ALA A 592 1.14 -30.75 -4.13
CA ALA A 592 -0.28 -30.57 -3.90
C ALA A 592 -0.93 -29.72 -5.00
N THR A 593 -2.23 -29.94 -5.22
CA THR A 593 -3.04 -29.14 -6.13
C THR A 593 -4.02 -28.29 -5.30
N THR A 594 -4.09 -26.98 -5.58
CA THR A 594 -5.04 -26.09 -4.90
C THR A 594 -6.49 -26.43 -5.28
N ALA A 595 -7.46 -25.87 -4.54
CA ALA A 595 -8.88 -25.99 -4.87
C ALA A 595 -9.25 -25.43 -6.26
N THR A 596 -8.36 -24.63 -6.87
CA THR A 596 -8.53 -24.09 -8.22
C THR A 596 -7.78 -24.89 -9.30
N GLY A 597 -7.19 -26.04 -8.96
CA GLY A 597 -6.47 -26.90 -9.90
C GLY A 597 -5.01 -26.51 -10.14
N GLN A 598 -4.43 -25.58 -9.37
CA GLN A 598 -3.04 -25.18 -9.54
C GLN A 598 -2.10 -26.17 -8.84
N LEU A 599 -1.21 -26.82 -9.60
CA LEU A 599 -0.12 -27.62 -9.06
C LEU A 599 0.96 -26.72 -8.42
N LEU A 600 1.22 -26.93 -7.13
CA LEU A 600 2.28 -26.25 -6.40
C LEU A 600 3.62 -26.93 -6.66
N ARG A 601 4.57 -26.22 -7.27
CA ARG A 601 5.89 -26.76 -7.62
C ARG A 601 7.00 -26.31 -6.67
N GLU A 602 6.83 -25.15 -6.05
CA GLU A 602 7.83 -24.50 -5.21
C GLU A 602 7.16 -23.47 -4.28
N SER A 603 7.95 -22.81 -3.43
CA SER A 603 7.52 -21.71 -2.53
C SER A 603 6.37 -22.08 -1.57
N VAL A 604 6.37 -23.30 -1.03
CA VAL A 604 5.38 -23.77 -0.04
C VAL A 604 6.02 -23.89 1.35
N GLY A 605 6.05 -22.79 2.10
CA GLY A 605 6.77 -22.68 3.38
C GLY A 605 5.92 -22.86 4.65
N LEU A 606 4.61 -23.20 4.55
CA LEU A 606 3.71 -23.16 5.71
C LEU A 606 4.16 -24.08 6.86
N LEU A 607 4.65 -25.28 6.57
CA LEU A 607 5.08 -26.22 7.60
C LEU A 607 6.26 -25.67 8.43
N GLU A 608 7.26 -25.11 7.74
CA GLU A 608 8.38 -24.46 8.39
C GLU A 608 7.94 -23.25 9.22
N CYS A 609 6.99 -22.45 8.71
CA CYS A 609 6.40 -21.35 9.48
C CYS A 609 5.72 -21.84 10.76
N LEU A 610 4.92 -22.92 10.68
CA LEU A 610 4.25 -23.51 11.84
C LEU A 610 5.26 -24.04 12.87
N ASP A 611 6.35 -24.67 12.42
CA ASP A 611 7.40 -25.17 13.30
C ASP A 611 8.08 -24.02 14.06
N ARG A 612 8.45 -22.95 13.34
CA ARG A 612 9.11 -21.76 13.94
C ARG A 612 8.18 -21.02 14.91
N VAL A 613 6.91 -20.81 14.53
CA VAL A 613 5.91 -20.17 15.41
C VAL A 613 5.66 -21.03 16.65
N GLY A 614 5.50 -22.35 16.47
CA GLY A 614 5.31 -23.27 17.57
C GLY A 614 6.49 -23.29 18.55
N SER A 615 7.72 -23.23 18.04
CA SER A 615 8.92 -23.10 18.89
C SER A 615 8.93 -21.76 19.62
N GLY A 616 8.67 -20.64 18.93
CA GLY A 616 8.63 -19.32 19.55
C GLY A 616 7.58 -19.19 20.66
N ILE A 617 6.42 -19.85 20.52
CA ILE A 617 5.40 -19.90 21.58
C ILE A 617 5.88 -20.70 22.79
N ARG A 618 6.60 -21.82 22.57
CA ARG A 618 7.15 -22.65 23.66
C ARG A 618 8.30 -21.97 24.38
N ASP A 619 9.13 -21.25 23.64
CA ASP A 619 10.28 -20.52 24.16
C ASP A 619 9.88 -19.18 24.78
N TRP A 620 8.60 -18.78 24.68
CA TRP A 620 8.11 -17.55 25.29
C TRP A 620 8.17 -17.65 26.82
N GLU A 621 9.15 -16.98 27.39
CA GLU A 621 9.23 -16.76 28.83
C GLU A 621 8.20 -15.69 29.22
N LEU A 622 7.23 -16.10 30.05
CA LEU A 622 6.51 -15.15 30.89
C LEU A 622 7.57 -14.38 31.67
N GLY A 623 7.52 -13.04 31.65
CA GLY A 623 8.55 -12.19 32.27
C GLY A 623 8.76 -12.42 33.78
N THR A 624 9.13 -11.39 34.53
CA THR A 624 9.44 -11.53 35.98
C THR A 624 8.26 -11.98 36.86
N GLU A 625 7.03 -12.03 36.32
CA GLU A 625 5.83 -12.46 37.03
C GLU A 625 5.50 -13.94 36.78
N LYS A 626 5.44 -14.73 37.86
CA LYS A 626 5.12 -16.16 37.80
C LYS A 626 3.61 -16.36 37.53
N PRO A 627 3.23 -17.26 36.61
CA PRO A 627 1.83 -17.61 36.39
C PRO A 627 1.16 -18.12 37.68
N ASP A 628 -0.16 -17.91 37.82
CA ASP A 628 -0.91 -18.46 38.98
C ASP A 628 -0.70 -19.98 39.01
N PRO A 629 -0.20 -20.57 40.12
CA PRO A 629 0.02 -22.02 40.26
C PRO A 629 -1.23 -22.87 40.04
N ARG A 630 -2.42 -22.25 40.12
CA ARG A 630 -3.72 -22.89 39.86
C ARG A 630 -4.15 -22.83 38.39
N SER A 631 -3.42 -22.14 37.53
CA SER A 631 -3.66 -22.17 36.08
C SER A 631 -3.21 -23.53 35.54
N PRO A 632 -4.12 -24.36 35.02
CA PRO A 632 -3.71 -25.60 34.37
C PRO A 632 -2.94 -25.24 33.09
N VAL A 633 -1.78 -25.86 32.86
CA VAL A 633 -1.02 -25.73 31.59
C VAL A 633 -0.98 -27.08 30.85
N PRO A 634 -2.13 -27.62 30.39
CA PRO A 634 -2.18 -28.89 29.66
C PRO A 634 -1.70 -28.78 28.21
N SER A 635 -1.61 -27.56 27.67
CA SER A 635 -1.22 -27.28 26.29
C SER A 635 -0.65 -25.86 26.15
N PRO A 636 0.30 -25.60 25.22
CA PRO A 636 0.79 -24.25 24.91
C PRO A 636 -0.31 -23.23 24.57
N TRP A 637 -1.48 -23.69 24.13
CA TRP A 637 -2.63 -22.85 23.78
C TRP A 637 -3.53 -22.50 24.96
N SER A 638 -3.25 -23.05 26.14
CA SER A 638 -4.09 -22.84 27.33
C SER A 638 -3.91 -21.41 27.83
N PRO A 639 -5.01 -20.71 28.19
CA PRO A 639 -4.89 -19.36 28.70
C PRO A 639 -4.19 -19.36 30.07
N VAL A 640 -3.25 -18.44 30.26
CA VAL A 640 -2.49 -18.26 31.49
C VAL A 640 -2.97 -17.02 32.22
N SER A 641 -3.21 -17.14 33.53
CA SER A 641 -3.59 -16.00 34.37
C SER A 641 -2.36 -15.43 35.09
N ILE A 642 -2.16 -14.12 34.97
CA ILE A 642 -1.15 -13.35 35.72
C ILE A 642 -1.87 -12.18 36.38
N GLY A 643 -2.07 -12.27 37.69
CA GLY A 643 -2.91 -11.34 38.44
C GLY A 643 -4.33 -11.25 37.83
N PRO A 644 -4.86 -10.05 37.52
CA PRO A 644 -6.18 -9.89 36.92
C PRO A 644 -6.21 -10.09 35.39
N LYS A 645 -5.07 -10.33 34.74
CA LYS A 645 -4.97 -10.45 33.28
C LYS A 645 -4.96 -11.92 32.87
N ARG A 646 -5.58 -12.20 31.72
CA ARG A 646 -5.51 -13.51 31.04
C ARG A 646 -4.80 -13.35 29.71
N TYR A 647 -3.82 -14.20 29.47
CA TYR A 647 -3.02 -14.27 28.25
C TYR A 647 -3.36 -15.56 27.53
N ALA A 648 -3.44 -15.51 26.21
CA ALA A 648 -3.70 -16.68 25.38
C ALA A 648 -3.01 -16.52 24.03
N TRP A 649 -2.77 -17.65 23.37
CA TRP A 649 -2.23 -17.70 22.03
C TRP A 649 -3.32 -18.09 21.05
N GLY A 650 -3.34 -17.41 19.90
CA GLY A 650 -4.14 -17.79 18.74
C GLY A 650 -3.22 -18.00 17.55
N ILE A 651 -3.57 -18.91 16.66
CA ILE A 651 -2.82 -19.19 15.44
C ILE A 651 -3.74 -19.11 14.22
N ALA A 652 -3.21 -18.55 13.14
CA ALA A 652 -3.88 -18.50 11.84
C ALA A 652 -2.84 -18.73 10.75
N ALA A 653 -3.21 -19.47 9.72
CA ALA A 653 -2.41 -19.67 8.52
C ALA A 653 -3.01 -18.92 7.33
N GLY A 654 -2.16 -18.35 6.50
CA GLY A 654 -2.58 -17.68 5.27
C GLY A 654 -1.54 -17.89 4.18
N TYR A 655 -2.02 -17.93 2.94
CA TYR A 655 -1.20 -17.89 1.74
C TYR A 655 -1.81 -16.91 0.76
N LYS A 656 -0.98 -16.28 -0.04
CA LYS A 656 -1.41 -15.27 -1.01
C LYS A 656 -0.50 -15.34 -2.22
N ASN A 657 -1.08 -15.19 -3.41
CA ASN A 657 -0.34 -15.24 -4.66
C ASN A 657 0.59 -14.02 -4.84
N THR A 658 1.72 -14.16 -5.52
CA THR A 658 2.48 -13.02 -6.06
C THR A 658 2.01 -12.76 -7.49
N GLY A 659 1.77 -11.49 -7.84
CA GLY A 659 1.31 -11.12 -9.18
C GLY A 659 -0.20 -10.92 -9.34
N LEU A 660 -0.62 -10.51 -10.54
CA LEU A 660 -2.03 -10.21 -10.85
C LEU A 660 -2.92 -11.46 -10.81
N GLY A 661 -2.38 -12.61 -11.22
CA GLY A 661 -3.04 -13.93 -11.21
C GLY A 661 -4.21 -14.06 -12.19
N GLY A 662 -4.94 -15.19 -12.14
CA GLY A 662 -6.14 -15.41 -12.96
C GLY A 662 -5.90 -15.48 -14.46
N GLY A 663 -4.66 -15.76 -14.90
CA GLY A 663 -4.27 -15.82 -16.31
C GLY A 663 -3.98 -14.46 -16.95
N ALA A 664 -4.05 -13.36 -16.21
CA ALA A 664 -3.65 -12.05 -16.72
C ALA A 664 -2.15 -12.03 -17.08
N PRO A 665 -1.75 -11.43 -18.21
CA PRO A 665 -0.34 -11.29 -18.56
C PRO A 665 0.34 -10.34 -17.57
N ASP A 666 1.09 -10.91 -16.64
CA ASP A 666 1.80 -10.17 -15.60
C ASP A 666 3.21 -9.82 -16.08
N LYS A 667 3.40 -8.58 -16.52
CA LYS A 667 4.62 -8.10 -17.18
C LYS A 667 5.10 -6.77 -16.62
N SER A 668 6.40 -6.53 -16.72
CA SER A 668 7.03 -5.25 -16.43
C SER A 668 8.06 -4.97 -17.52
N THR A 669 8.29 -3.70 -17.81
CA THR A 669 9.38 -3.25 -18.68
C THR A 669 10.34 -2.39 -17.87
N ALA A 670 11.63 -2.54 -18.15
CA ALA A 670 12.70 -1.75 -17.55
C ALA A 670 13.81 -1.50 -18.59
N GLU A 671 14.50 -0.38 -18.47
CA GLU A 671 15.63 0.01 -19.31
C GLU A 671 16.84 0.29 -18.42
N VAL A 672 18.02 -0.15 -18.84
CA VAL A 672 19.29 0.15 -18.16
C VAL A 672 20.22 0.91 -19.10
N GLU A 673 20.85 1.94 -18.56
CA GLU A 673 21.88 2.72 -19.24
C GLU A 673 23.15 2.75 -18.37
N VAL A 674 24.31 2.47 -18.96
CA VAL A 674 25.62 2.54 -18.29
C VAL A 674 26.35 3.76 -18.83
N PHE A 675 26.88 4.59 -17.94
CA PHE A 675 27.49 5.87 -18.26
C PHE A 675 29.03 5.79 -18.31
N PRO A 676 29.70 6.72 -19.00
CA PRO A 676 31.17 6.74 -19.10
C PRO A 676 31.91 6.86 -17.76
N ASP A 677 31.25 7.35 -16.71
CA ASP A 677 31.80 7.48 -15.36
C ASP A 677 31.73 6.18 -14.53
N GLY A 678 31.26 5.08 -15.14
CA GLY A 678 31.12 3.78 -14.47
C GLY A 678 29.83 3.60 -13.69
N THR A 679 28.92 4.59 -13.70
CA THR A 679 27.60 4.48 -13.07
C THR A 679 26.57 3.86 -14.00
N ALA A 680 25.46 3.38 -13.44
CA ALA A 680 24.31 2.90 -14.20
C ALA A 680 23.01 3.58 -13.74
N GLU A 681 22.02 3.66 -14.62
CA GLU A 681 20.65 4.06 -14.28
C GLU A 681 19.64 3.02 -14.76
N ILE A 682 18.78 2.55 -13.85
CA ILE A 682 17.65 1.65 -14.15
C ILE A 682 16.34 2.44 -14.14
N ARG A 683 15.54 2.31 -15.20
CA ARG A 683 14.33 3.10 -15.47
C ARG A 683 13.09 2.21 -15.57
N THR A 684 12.02 2.49 -14.81
CA THR A 684 10.71 1.81 -14.93
C THR A 684 9.57 2.58 -14.23
N SER A 685 8.38 2.64 -14.81
CA SER A 685 7.19 3.28 -14.20
C SER A 685 6.43 2.38 -13.22
N SER A 686 7.16 1.65 -12.38
CA SER A 686 6.58 0.96 -11.23
C SER A 686 6.62 1.85 -9.99
N ALA A 687 5.47 2.00 -9.32
CA ALA A 687 5.34 2.97 -8.25
C ALA A 687 6.07 2.61 -6.95
N GLU A 688 6.82 3.58 -6.40
CA GLU A 688 7.43 3.56 -5.06
C GLU A 688 6.48 4.23 -4.06
N MET A 689 5.87 3.44 -3.18
CA MET A 689 4.90 3.91 -2.18
C MET A 689 5.52 4.06 -0.78
N GLY A 690 6.80 3.73 -0.64
CA GLY A 690 7.51 3.58 0.63
C GLY A 690 8.05 2.17 0.90
N GLN A 691 7.67 1.16 0.10
CA GLN A 691 8.06 -0.24 0.26
C GLN A 691 9.52 -0.55 -0.11
N ASN A 692 10.26 0.43 -0.65
CA ASN A 692 11.64 0.28 -1.10
C ASN A 692 11.81 -0.58 -2.37
N LEU A 693 10.94 -0.37 -3.36
CA LEU A 693 11.14 -0.87 -4.72
C LEU A 693 12.42 -0.30 -5.33
N ILE A 694 12.73 0.97 -5.09
CA ILE A 694 13.95 1.58 -5.65
C ILE A 694 15.22 0.86 -5.17
N GLY A 695 15.30 0.47 -3.90
CA GLY A 695 16.42 -0.33 -3.39
C GLY A 695 16.49 -1.73 -4.00
N VAL A 696 15.34 -2.35 -4.28
CA VAL A 696 15.28 -3.65 -4.99
C VAL A 696 15.81 -3.51 -6.41
N LEU A 697 15.39 -2.49 -7.16
CA LEU A 697 15.83 -2.26 -8.54
C LEU A 697 17.33 -1.94 -8.59
N ALA A 698 17.82 -1.13 -7.66
CA ALA A 698 19.24 -0.84 -7.52
C ALA A 698 20.04 -2.12 -7.23
N ALA A 699 19.64 -2.90 -6.21
CA ALA A 699 20.34 -4.12 -5.83
C ALA A 699 20.37 -5.17 -6.96
N CYS A 700 19.23 -5.42 -7.64
CA CYS A 700 19.19 -6.36 -8.76
C CYS A 700 20.07 -5.91 -9.94
N THR A 701 20.14 -4.60 -10.19
CA THR A 701 20.96 -4.04 -11.28
C THR A 701 22.44 -4.08 -10.92
N ALA A 702 22.79 -3.68 -9.70
CA ALA A 702 24.14 -3.67 -9.17
C ALA A 702 24.74 -5.09 -9.15
N GLU A 703 23.97 -6.06 -8.65
CA GLU A 703 24.35 -7.48 -8.63
C GLU A 703 24.68 -8.00 -10.04
N GLU A 704 23.78 -7.78 -11.01
CA GLU A 704 23.99 -8.32 -12.36
C GLU A 704 25.13 -7.60 -13.09
N LEU A 705 25.33 -6.30 -12.87
CA LEU A 705 26.42 -5.54 -13.51
C LEU A 705 27.77 -5.64 -12.79
N GLY A 706 27.83 -6.18 -11.57
CA GLY A 706 29.05 -6.18 -10.74
C GLY A 706 29.44 -4.78 -10.25
N LEU A 707 28.44 -3.94 -9.97
CA LEU A 707 28.62 -2.57 -9.46
C LEU A 707 28.35 -2.52 -7.95
N PRO A 708 28.97 -1.59 -7.20
CA PRO A 708 28.45 -1.22 -5.89
C PRO A 708 27.05 -0.61 -6.04
N ILE A 709 26.16 -0.86 -5.07
CA ILE A 709 24.76 -0.39 -5.15
C ILE A 709 24.65 1.13 -5.30
N ASP A 710 25.55 1.90 -4.68
CA ASP A 710 25.56 3.37 -4.73
C ASP A 710 25.95 3.92 -6.11
N ALA A 711 26.52 3.09 -7.00
CA ALA A 711 26.77 3.45 -8.39
C ALA A 711 25.54 3.24 -9.31
N VAL A 712 24.40 2.81 -8.76
CA VAL A 712 23.16 2.58 -9.52
C VAL A 712 22.09 3.60 -9.13
N ARG A 713 21.75 4.46 -10.09
CA ARG A 713 20.60 5.38 -10.00
C ARG A 713 19.31 4.67 -10.42
N VAL A 714 18.19 5.10 -9.86
CA VAL A 714 16.88 4.54 -10.16
C VAL A 714 15.91 5.66 -10.51
N LEU A 715 15.34 5.60 -11.71
CA LEU A 715 14.28 6.50 -12.14
C LEU A 715 12.95 5.74 -12.21
N VAL A 716 11.97 6.20 -11.42
CA VAL A 716 10.63 5.61 -11.40
C VAL A 716 9.53 6.64 -11.66
N MET A 717 8.39 6.13 -12.12
CA MET A 717 7.10 6.84 -12.19
C MET A 717 7.06 8.08 -13.09
N ASP A 718 7.89 8.16 -14.15
CA ASP A 718 7.78 9.22 -15.16
C ASP A 718 7.37 8.62 -16.50
N THR A 719 6.14 8.86 -16.93
CA THR A 719 5.58 8.22 -18.14
C THR A 719 6.25 8.63 -19.45
N ASP A 720 7.12 9.64 -19.42
CA ASP A 720 7.89 10.08 -20.59
C ASP A 720 9.31 9.53 -20.60
N ARG A 721 9.88 9.33 -19.42
CA ARG A 721 11.29 8.95 -19.25
C ARG A 721 11.47 7.48 -18.87
N THR A 722 10.39 6.77 -18.61
CA THR A 722 10.46 5.39 -18.14
C THR A 722 9.37 4.52 -18.81
N PRO A 723 9.69 3.25 -19.13
CA PRO A 723 8.71 2.35 -19.72
C PRO A 723 7.68 1.86 -18.70
N ASP A 724 6.54 1.34 -19.17
CA ASP A 724 5.45 0.84 -18.31
C ASP A 724 5.89 -0.37 -17.46
N GLY A 725 6.03 -0.17 -16.15
CA GLY A 725 6.34 -1.22 -15.16
C GLY A 725 5.10 -1.96 -14.63
N GLY A 726 3.91 -1.51 -15.03
CA GLY A 726 2.63 -1.98 -14.51
C GLY A 726 2.31 -1.46 -13.10
N PRO A 727 1.12 -1.80 -12.59
CA PRO A 727 0.63 -1.28 -11.32
C PRO A 727 1.43 -1.83 -10.13
N THR A 728 1.68 -0.98 -9.12
CA THR A 728 2.19 -1.46 -7.84
C THR A 728 1.04 -1.97 -6.98
N THR A 729 0.73 -3.25 -7.19
CA THR A 729 -0.32 -3.99 -6.48
C THR A 729 0.07 -5.45 -6.30
N ALA A 730 -0.76 -6.23 -5.61
CA ALA A 730 -0.64 -7.69 -5.52
C ALA A 730 0.79 -8.23 -5.22
N SER A 731 1.59 -7.52 -4.43
CA SER A 731 2.96 -7.89 -4.03
C SER A 731 3.90 -8.23 -5.20
N ARG A 732 3.64 -7.69 -6.40
CA ARG A 732 4.29 -8.17 -7.62
C ARG A 732 5.66 -7.58 -7.89
N GLN A 733 5.96 -6.37 -7.40
CA GLN A 733 7.05 -5.58 -7.97
C GLN A 733 8.44 -6.15 -7.73
N THR A 734 8.73 -6.69 -6.56
CA THR A 734 10.01 -7.37 -6.31
C THR A 734 10.23 -8.53 -7.30
N TYR A 735 9.19 -9.30 -7.59
CA TYR A 735 9.30 -10.43 -8.50
C TYR A 735 9.31 -9.97 -9.96
N VAL A 736 8.33 -9.18 -10.41
CA VAL A 736 8.14 -8.87 -11.83
C VAL A 736 9.06 -7.74 -12.29
N SER A 737 9.06 -6.59 -11.59
CA SER A 737 9.96 -5.48 -11.92
C SER A 737 11.41 -5.80 -11.55
N GLY A 738 11.65 -6.52 -10.44
CA GLY A 738 12.99 -6.99 -10.10
C GLY A 738 13.56 -7.95 -11.16
N ASN A 739 12.77 -8.88 -11.69
CA ASN A 739 13.22 -9.69 -12.83
C ASN A 739 13.41 -8.88 -14.11
N ALA A 740 12.58 -7.87 -14.39
CA ALA A 740 12.81 -6.99 -15.53
C ALA A 740 14.17 -6.27 -15.43
N ALA A 741 14.48 -5.71 -14.26
CA ALA A 741 15.79 -5.10 -13.97
C ALA A 741 16.93 -6.13 -14.09
N ARG A 742 16.75 -7.32 -13.51
CA ARG A 742 17.75 -8.40 -13.59
C ARG A 742 18.06 -8.79 -15.03
N LEU A 743 17.04 -9.02 -15.84
CA LEU A 743 17.18 -9.49 -17.22
C LEU A 743 17.80 -8.43 -18.13
N VAL A 744 17.38 -7.17 -18.02
CA VAL A 744 17.95 -6.08 -18.84
C VAL A 744 19.40 -5.78 -18.46
N SER A 745 19.72 -5.81 -17.17
CA SER A 745 21.09 -5.62 -16.66
C SER A 745 22.02 -6.76 -17.09
N ARG A 746 21.53 -8.00 -17.07
CA ARG A 746 22.28 -9.14 -17.61
C ARG A 746 22.56 -8.99 -19.11
N GLN A 747 21.57 -8.54 -19.88
CA GLN A 747 21.75 -8.30 -21.31
C GLN A 747 22.78 -7.21 -21.57
N MET A 748 22.77 -6.13 -20.79
CA MET A 748 23.79 -5.07 -20.85
C MET A 748 25.18 -5.62 -20.50
N ARG A 749 25.32 -6.42 -19.44
CA ARG A 749 26.58 -7.10 -19.10
C ARG A 749 27.11 -7.96 -20.24
N GLN A 750 26.25 -8.73 -20.90
CA GLN A 750 26.62 -9.56 -22.05
C GLN A 750 27.12 -8.72 -23.23
N GLN A 751 26.52 -7.55 -23.47
CA GLN A 751 26.99 -6.63 -24.52
C GLN A 751 28.37 -6.05 -24.18
N MET A 752 28.58 -5.63 -22.93
CA MET A 752 29.90 -5.17 -22.47
C MET A 752 30.95 -6.28 -22.57
N GLN A 753 30.61 -7.51 -22.18
CA GLN A 753 31.48 -8.69 -22.34
C GLN A 753 31.88 -8.92 -23.79
N ALA A 754 30.93 -8.84 -24.73
CA ALA A 754 31.23 -9.04 -26.15
C ALA A 754 32.23 -8.00 -26.70
N VAL A 755 32.05 -6.72 -26.32
CA VAL A 755 32.97 -5.63 -26.73
C VAL A 755 34.36 -5.82 -26.13
N LEU A 756 34.44 -6.19 -24.85
CA LEU A 756 35.72 -6.46 -24.18
C LEU A 756 36.41 -7.72 -24.75
N ALA A 757 35.64 -8.77 -25.03
CA ALA A 757 36.13 -10.00 -25.64
C ALA A 757 36.78 -9.73 -27.01
N GLU A 758 36.12 -8.94 -27.85
CA GLU A 758 36.66 -8.51 -29.14
C GLU A 758 37.92 -7.64 -28.97
N LYS A 759 37.88 -6.68 -28.04
CA LYS A 759 39.01 -5.77 -27.80
C LYS A 759 40.27 -6.48 -27.30
N PHE A 760 40.12 -7.48 -26.44
CA PHE A 760 41.24 -8.19 -25.81
C PHE A 760 41.56 -9.54 -26.48
N ASP A 761 40.81 -9.95 -27.51
CA ASP A 761 40.92 -11.24 -28.20
C ASP A 761 40.81 -12.44 -27.23
N VAL A 762 39.79 -12.39 -26.35
CA VAL A 762 39.54 -13.41 -25.33
C VAL A 762 38.12 -13.94 -25.41
N HIS A 763 37.88 -15.14 -24.85
CA HIS A 763 36.52 -15.69 -24.79
C HIS A 763 35.65 -14.92 -23.76
N PRO A 764 34.39 -14.56 -24.04
CA PRO A 764 33.54 -13.78 -23.11
C PRO A 764 33.44 -14.35 -21.70
N ASP A 765 33.45 -15.67 -21.55
CA ASP A 765 33.36 -16.36 -20.25
C ASP A 765 34.58 -16.15 -19.32
N VAL A 766 35.69 -15.60 -19.83
CA VAL A 766 36.86 -15.25 -19.00
C VAL A 766 36.80 -13.81 -18.48
N ILE A 767 35.76 -13.04 -18.84
CA ILE A 767 35.57 -11.67 -18.39
C ILE A 767 34.57 -11.64 -17.23
N ALA A 768 35.06 -11.24 -16.05
CA ALA A 768 34.26 -11.02 -14.85
C ALA A 768 34.10 -9.52 -14.57
N PHE A 769 33.02 -9.14 -13.88
CA PHE A 769 32.77 -7.78 -13.43
C PHE A 769 32.65 -7.80 -11.92
N HIS A 770 33.43 -6.97 -11.24
CA HIS A 770 33.42 -6.84 -9.79
C HIS A 770 33.87 -5.44 -9.40
N GLU A 771 33.25 -4.83 -8.39
CA GLU A 771 33.58 -3.47 -7.92
C GLU A 771 33.65 -2.40 -9.02
N GLY A 772 32.84 -2.52 -10.09
CA GLY A 772 32.89 -1.59 -11.23
C GLY A 772 34.07 -1.77 -12.19
N LEU A 773 34.86 -2.83 -12.00
CA LEU A 773 35.98 -3.18 -12.85
C LEU A 773 35.69 -4.45 -13.64
N ALA A 774 36.17 -4.48 -14.89
CA ALA A 774 36.19 -5.69 -15.70
C ALA A 774 37.53 -6.40 -15.50
N TYR A 775 37.48 -7.61 -14.97
CA TYR A 775 38.62 -8.48 -14.79
C TYR A 775 38.66 -9.50 -15.91
N VAL A 776 39.86 -9.74 -16.39
CA VAL A 776 40.15 -10.81 -17.32
C VAL A 776 40.79 -11.92 -16.48
N ASP A 777 40.09 -13.05 -16.34
CA ASP A 777 40.59 -14.19 -15.58
C ASP A 777 41.76 -14.84 -16.34
N GLU A 778 42.97 -14.42 -15.98
CA GLU A 778 44.22 -14.92 -16.55
C GLU A 778 44.36 -16.44 -16.41
N SER A 779 43.78 -17.05 -15.37
CA SER A 779 43.83 -18.49 -15.13
C SER A 779 42.94 -19.27 -16.11
N ARG A 780 41.75 -18.74 -16.44
CA ARG A 780 40.88 -19.25 -17.51
C ARG A 780 41.47 -18.98 -18.90
N LEU A 781 42.10 -17.82 -19.11
CA LEU A 781 42.86 -17.55 -20.34
C LEU A 781 43.99 -18.53 -20.56
N ALA A 782 44.74 -18.88 -19.50
CA ALA A 782 45.80 -19.87 -19.57
C ALA A 782 45.25 -21.27 -19.91
N GLN A 783 44.02 -21.63 -19.49
CA GLN A 783 43.37 -22.88 -19.89
C GLN A 783 42.84 -22.84 -21.33
N VAL A 784 42.27 -21.71 -21.79
CA VAL A 784 41.76 -21.52 -23.16
C VAL A 784 42.89 -21.46 -24.20
N HIS A 785 43.98 -20.75 -23.90
CA HIS A 785 45.17 -20.68 -24.76
C HIS A 785 46.12 -21.88 -24.58
N GLY A 786 46.13 -22.50 -23.40
CA GLY A 786 46.92 -23.70 -23.09
C GLY A 786 46.37 -25.00 -23.69
N ALA A 787 45.08 -25.04 -24.04
CA ALA A 787 44.49 -26.18 -24.76
C ALA A 787 45.00 -26.34 -26.21
N ASN A 788 45.82 -25.40 -26.71
CA ASN A 788 46.37 -25.46 -28.08
C ASN A 788 47.90 -25.38 -28.16
N ARG A 789 48.64 -25.55 -27.05
CA ARG A 789 50.10 -25.72 -27.08
C ARG A 789 50.54 -26.79 -26.10
N GLY A 790 50.99 -27.91 -26.65
CA GLY A 790 51.62 -28.98 -25.88
C GLY A 790 52.90 -28.53 -25.16
N ASN A 791 53.11 -29.18 -24.02
CA ASN A 791 54.35 -29.30 -23.23
C ASN A 791 54.97 -28.03 -22.64
N GLY A 792 55.00 -27.98 -21.30
CA GLY A 792 56.23 -27.66 -20.58
C GLY A 792 56.16 -26.60 -19.47
N THR A 793 56.22 -27.09 -18.23
CA THR A 793 56.89 -26.50 -17.04
C THR A 793 56.26 -25.34 -16.25
N ASN A 794 56.34 -25.53 -14.92
CA ASN A 794 55.89 -24.73 -13.78
C ASN A 794 56.28 -23.23 -13.78
N GLY A 795 55.45 -22.41 -13.15
CA GLY A 795 55.81 -21.08 -12.63
C GLY A 795 54.63 -20.36 -12.00
N ASP A 796 54.83 -19.84 -10.78
CA ASP A 796 53.87 -19.10 -9.94
C ASP A 796 53.28 -17.87 -10.65
N GLY A 797 51.96 -17.67 -10.55
CA GLY A 797 51.24 -16.55 -11.17
C GLY A 797 50.80 -15.49 -10.15
N GLU A 798 51.48 -14.34 -10.15
CA GLU A 798 51.00 -13.08 -9.57
C GLU A 798 49.89 -12.48 -10.45
N SER A 799 48.76 -12.12 -9.85
CA SER A 799 47.68 -11.37 -10.51
C SER A 799 48.17 -9.97 -10.92
N LYS A 800 48.18 -9.66 -12.22
CA LYS A 800 48.45 -8.29 -12.69
C LYS A 800 47.16 -7.46 -12.80
N ARG A 801 47.12 -6.32 -12.10
CA ARG A 801 46.15 -5.23 -12.36
C ARG A 801 46.34 -4.70 -13.78
N LEU A 802 45.26 -4.64 -14.55
CA LEU A 802 45.19 -3.80 -15.74
C LEU A 802 44.69 -2.40 -15.34
N GLY A 803 45.65 -1.50 -15.07
CA GLY A 803 45.54 -0.04 -15.18
C GLY A 803 44.46 0.69 -14.38
N ASP A 804 44.88 1.41 -13.34
CA ASP A 804 44.10 2.47 -12.70
C ASP A 804 43.87 3.64 -13.68
N TRP A 805 42.63 4.08 -13.87
CA TRP A 805 42.32 5.38 -14.48
C TRP A 805 42.19 6.42 -13.36
N GLU A 806 43.27 7.17 -13.10
CA GLU A 806 43.24 8.34 -12.20
C GLU A 806 42.77 9.60 -12.95
N ILE A 807 41.79 10.29 -12.38
CA ILE A 807 41.39 11.65 -12.77
C ILE A 807 42.33 12.64 -12.06
N GLY A 808 43.36 13.13 -12.76
CA GLY A 808 44.32 14.09 -12.23
C GLY A 808 43.83 15.55 -12.26
N ARG A 809 44.08 16.31 -11.17
CA ARG A 809 44.01 17.78 -11.10
C ARG A 809 45.26 18.44 -11.74
N PRO A 810 45.20 19.71 -12.16
CA PRO A 810 46.11 20.26 -13.17
C PRO A 810 47.33 20.98 -12.56
N ASP A 811 48.50 20.83 -13.18
CA ASP A 811 49.45 21.95 -13.27
C ASP A 811 50.34 21.91 -14.54
N GLN A 812 50.46 23.10 -15.14
CA GLN A 812 51.46 23.67 -16.05
C GLN A 812 52.07 22.84 -17.21
N SER A 813 51.46 23.06 -18.39
CA SER A 813 51.93 23.17 -19.79
C SER A 813 53.45 23.12 -20.14
N PRO A 814 53.86 22.91 -21.42
CA PRO A 814 53.05 22.75 -22.65
C PRO A 814 53.43 21.52 -23.53
N ASN A 815 52.46 20.93 -24.23
CA ASN A 815 52.52 20.69 -25.70
C ASN A 815 51.26 19.94 -26.23
N LEU A 816 50.46 20.71 -26.97
CA LEU A 816 49.53 20.40 -28.08
C LEU A 816 48.51 19.23 -27.99
N PRO A 817 47.19 19.53 -27.94
CA PRO A 817 46.10 18.56 -28.02
C PRO A 817 45.65 18.28 -29.47
N ILE A 818 45.16 17.07 -29.74
CA ILE A 818 44.38 16.75 -30.94
C ILE A 818 42.91 16.59 -30.49
N SER A 819 42.06 17.54 -30.89
CA SER A 819 40.61 17.54 -30.68
C SER A 819 39.88 17.34 -32.00
N PHE A 820 38.79 16.57 -32.01
CA PHE A 820 37.80 16.56 -33.08
C PHE A 820 36.62 17.51 -32.71
N PRO A 821 36.16 18.39 -33.64
CA PRO A 821 35.12 19.37 -33.35
C PRO A 821 33.71 18.86 -33.68
N ILE A 822 32.74 19.18 -32.81
CA ILE A 822 31.34 19.40 -33.23
C ILE A 822 30.91 20.76 -32.67
N PHE A 823 30.51 21.65 -33.59
CA PHE A 823 30.12 23.03 -33.32
C PHE A 823 28.77 23.12 -32.62
N CYS A 824 28.71 23.94 -31.57
CA CYS A 824 27.48 24.48 -31.01
C CYS A 824 27.27 25.91 -31.58
N ARG A 825 26.06 26.22 -32.07
CA ARG A 825 25.62 27.61 -32.31
C ARG A 825 24.18 27.78 -31.81
N ARG A 826 23.99 28.71 -30.87
CA ARG A 826 22.72 29.43 -30.65
C ARG A 826 22.65 30.63 -31.60
N GLY A 827 21.47 30.96 -32.12
CA GLY A 827 21.21 32.26 -32.78
C GLY A 827 19.93 32.29 -33.64
N ALA A 828 19.07 33.27 -33.37
CA ALA A 828 17.72 33.49 -33.88
C ALA A 828 17.60 33.89 -35.38
N GLY A 829 16.37 33.80 -35.92
CA GLY A 829 15.82 34.78 -36.90
C GLY A 829 15.76 34.37 -38.39
N ASN A 830 14.52 34.25 -38.90
CA ASN A 830 14.00 34.47 -40.28
C ASN A 830 14.95 34.34 -41.50
N ALA A 831 14.64 33.40 -42.42
CA ALA A 831 14.18 33.69 -43.80
C ALA A 831 14.22 32.45 -44.72
N ARG A 832 13.28 32.45 -45.68
CA ARG A 832 12.88 31.38 -46.62
C ARG A 832 13.98 30.94 -47.59
N ARG A 833 14.07 29.62 -47.88
CA ARG A 833 13.81 28.97 -49.20
C ARG A 833 14.22 27.47 -49.20
N ARG A 834 13.30 26.62 -49.68
CA ARG A 834 13.45 25.19 -50.08
C ARG A 834 14.11 25.07 -51.48
N PRO A 835 14.38 23.87 -52.06
CA PRO A 835 14.38 22.48 -51.54
C PRO A 835 15.68 21.70 -51.84
N GLY A 836 15.93 20.57 -51.16
CA GLY A 836 16.96 19.60 -51.58
C GLY A 836 17.22 18.45 -50.59
N SER A 837 16.49 17.35 -50.76
CA SER A 837 16.78 15.94 -50.38
C SER A 837 17.48 15.64 -49.03
N GLU A 838 16.69 15.24 -48.04
CA GLU A 838 17.12 14.42 -46.90
C GLU A 838 17.29 12.94 -47.32
N VAL A 839 18.37 12.30 -46.86
CA VAL A 839 18.51 10.84 -46.79
C VAL A 839 18.60 10.47 -45.31
N ALA A 840 17.52 9.90 -44.79
CA ALA A 840 17.48 9.22 -43.49
C ALA A 840 17.81 7.73 -43.70
N VAL A 841 18.73 7.17 -42.92
CA VAL A 841 18.94 5.71 -42.86
C VAL A 841 18.25 5.16 -41.62
N ARG A 842 17.11 4.53 -41.88
CA ARG A 842 16.34 3.66 -41.00
C ARG A 842 16.80 2.23 -41.29
N VAL A 843 17.22 1.47 -40.30
CA VAL A 843 17.46 0.02 -40.47
C VAL A 843 16.11 -0.67 -40.54
N LEU A 844 15.66 -1.01 -41.74
CA LEU A 844 14.56 -1.93 -42.01
C LEU A 844 15.08 -3.09 -42.87
N GLY A 845 14.83 -4.31 -42.40
CA GLY A 845 15.09 -5.55 -43.10
C GLY A 845 14.34 -5.64 -44.44
N ALA A 846 14.94 -6.39 -45.35
CA ALA A 846 14.74 -6.34 -46.79
C ALA A 846 13.41 -6.89 -47.34
N GLN A 847 13.02 -6.27 -48.46
CA GLN A 847 12.35 -6.80 -49.67
C GLN A 847 10.81 -7.01 -49.71
N ASN A 848 10.23 -6.26 -50.66
CA ASN A 848 8.91 -6.36 -51.34
C ASN A 848 9.17 -7.01 -52.74
N PRO A 849 8.21 -7.22 -53.68
CA PRO A 849 6.75 -6.98 -53.64
C PRO A 849 5.85 -8.04 -54.33
N ALA A 850 4.53 -7.98 -54.11
CA ALA A 850 3.50 -7.92 -55.17
C ALA A 850 2.04 -8.10 -54.67
N ILE A 851 1.22 -7.10 -55.02
CA ILE A 851 -0.17 -7.18 -55.54
C ILE A 851 -1.31 -7.68 -54.63
N GLY A 852 -2.28 -6.78 -54.41
CA GLY A 852 -3.69 -7.04 -54.78
C GLY A 852 -4.72 -7.33 -53.68
N ASP A 853 -5.39 -6.28 -53.23
CA ASP A 853 -6.85 -6.10 -53.06
C ASP A 853 -7.78 -7.29 -52.69
N ARG A 854 -8.70 -7.01 -51.74
CA ARG A 854 -10.08 -7.53 -51.53
C ARG A 854 -10.39 -8.47 -50.34
N ARG A 855 -11.31 -7.93 -49.51
CA ARG A 855 -12.59 -8.48 -48.99
C ARG A 855 -12.63 -9.81 -48.21
N GLY A 856 -13.26 -9.73 -47.02
CA GLY A 856 -14.45 -10.54 -46.72
C GLY A 856 -14.33 -11.69 -45.71
N TYR A 857 -15.11 -11.58 -44.63
CA TYR A 857 -15.95 -12.58 -43.94
C TYR A 857 -15.48 -14.03 -43.67
N ALA A 858 -15.83 -14.47 -42.43
CA ALA A 858 -16.23 -15.84 -42.02
C ALA A 858 -15.13 -16.93 -41.95
N LEU A 859 -15.28 -18.08 -41.29
CA LEU A 859 -15.96 -18.61 -40.10
C LEU A 859 -15.53 -20.10 -40.06
N CYS A 860 -15.27 -20.67 -38.87
CA CYS A 860 -15.43 -22.08 -38.49
C CYS A 860 -14.55 -23.25 -39.04
N LEU A 861 -13.97 -23.98 -38.06
CA LEU A 861 -14.12 -25.43 -37.74
C LEU A 861 -13.40 -26.58 -38.50
N LEU A 862 -12.89 -27.50 -37.65
CA LEU A 862 -12.87 -28.99 -37.69
C LEU A 862 -11.70 -29.81 -38.32
N LEU A 863 -11.05 -30.57 -37.42
CA LEU A 863 -10.64 -32.01 -37.43
C LEU A 863 -9.99 -32.66 -38.66
N CYS A 864 -8.83 -33.34 -38.44
CA CYS A 864 -8.62 -34.81 -38.52
C CYS A 864 -7.13 -35.20 -38.69
N SER A 865 -6.68 -36.28 -38.01
CA SER A 865 -5.51 -37.13 -38.40
C SER A 865 -5.86 -38.01 -39.64
N PRO A 866 -5.04 -38.95 -40.22
CA PRO A 866 -3.72 -39.54 -39.85
C PRO A 866 -2.74 -39.92 -41.02
N ARG A 867 -1.63 -40.64 -40.69
CA ARG A 867 -0.82 -41.67 -41.45
C ARG A 867 0.53 -41.35 -42.17
N ARG A 868 1.60 -41.96 -41.61
CA ARG A 868 2.71 -42.85 -42.10
C ARG A 868 3.30 -42.81 -43.53
N ALA A 869 4.65 -42.89 -43.60
CA ALA A 869 5.55 -43.90 -44.27
C ALA A 869 7.04 -43.51 -44.00
N GLY A 870 8.10 -44.33 -43.90
CA GLY A 870 8.36 -45.77 -43.96
C GLY A 870 9.90 -46.07 -44.07
N GLU A 871 10.32 -47.28 -43.63
CA GLU A 871 11.58 -48.05 -43.95
C GLU A 871 12.88 -47.86 -43.12
N ARG A 872 13.71 -48.87 -42.75
CA ARG A 872 13.84 -50.35 -42.93
C ARG A 872 14.79 -50.88 -41.80
N GLY A 873 14.58 -52.06 -41.21
CA GLY A 873 15.50 -53.20 -41.37
C GLY A 873 15.54 -54.17 -40.17
N HIS A 874 15.56 -55.49 -40.49
CA HIS A 874 15.60 -56.73 -39.66
C HIS A 874 16.67 -56.81 -38.56
N GLY A 875 16.67 -57.72 -37.57
CA GLY A 875 15.94 -58.97 -37.27
C GLY A 875 16.25 -59.40 -35.81
N ASP A 876 15.33 -60.03 -35.08
CA ASP A 876 15.07 -61.48 -34.92
C ASP A 876 15.68 -62.07 -33.61
N ARG A 877 14.86 -62.92 -32.96
CA ARG A 877 15.12 -63.88 -31.84
C ARG A 877 15.20 -63.34 -30.40
N ARG A 878 14.24 -63.64 -29.50
CA ARG A 878 13.77 -64.91 -28.86
C ARG A 878 14.58 -65.32 -27.62
N GLY A 879 13.84 -65.56 -26.53
CA GLY A 879 14.22 -66.35 -25.34
C GLY A 879 14.80 -65.50 -24.21
N GLY A 880 14.41 -65.60 -22.94
CA GLY A 880 13.59 -66.58 -22.23
C GLY A 880 14.17 -66.75 -20.82
N GLY A 881 13.31 -66.61 -19.79
CA GLY A 881 13.43 -67.30 -18.50
C GLY A 881 14.48 -66.82 -17.48
N GLY A 882 14.07 -66.86 -16.20
CA GLY A 882 14.97 -67.30 -15.12
C GLY A 882 15.11 -66.36 -13.93
N ALA A 883 14.45 -66.72 -12.83
CA ALA A 883 14.57 -66.15 -11.48
C ALA A 883 15.93 -66.47 -10.82
N GLY A 884 16.25 -65.74 -9.73
CA GLY A 884 17.37 -66.09 -8.85
C GLY A 884 17.57 -65.11 -7.70
N ASP A 885 17.11 -65.53 -6.52
CA ASP A 885 17.21 -64.93 -5.19
C ASP A 885 18.66 -64.93 -4.65
N HIS A 886 19.01 -64.01 -3.73
CA HIS A 886 19.97 -64.19 -2.60
C HIS A 886 20.45 -62.88 -1.94
N ARG A 887 20.18 -62.74 -0.63
CA ARG A 887 20.99 -62.03 0.41
C ARG A 887 21.86 -63.09 1.15
N PRO A 888 22.69 -62.82 2.23
CA PRO A 888 23.23 -61.59 2.88
C PRO A 888 24.73 -61.67 3.34
N ARG A 889 25.26 -60.61 4.02
CA ARG A 889 26.19 -60.54 5.23
C ARG A 889 27.00 -59.22 5.19
N ARG A 890 27.12 -58.33 6.20
CA ARG A 890 27.47 -58.26 7.65
C ARG A 890 28.94 -57.81 7.94
N GLY A 891 29.08 -56.77 8.78
CA GLY A 891 30.24 -56.42 9.64
C GLY A 891 30.65 -54.93 9.55
N ALA A 892 31.22 -54.22 10.54
CA ALA A 892 31.16 -54.07 12.01
C ALA A 892 32.23 -53.01 12.39
N GLY A 893 32.05 -52.20 13.45
CA GLY A 893 33.11 -51.39 14.12
C GLY A 893 32.79 -49.88 14.27
N HIS A 894 32.24 -49.33 15.37
CA HIS A 894 32.77 -48.97 16.71
C HIS A 894 33.80 -47.81 16.77
N GLN A 895 33.43 -46.65 17.34
CA GLN A 895 33.93 -46.09 18.62
C GLN A 895 33.61 -44.59 18.81
N SER A 896 33.14 -44.24 20.01
CA SER A 896 33.00 -42.88 20.56
C SER A 896 34.24 -42.49 21.37
N PRO A 897 34.40 -41.21 21.78
CA PRO A 897 35.02 -40.88 23.06
C PRO A 897 34.07 -40.15 24.03
N GLN A 898 34.28 -40.40 25.31
CA GLN A 898 33.57 -39.90 26.49
C GLN A 898 34.50 -38.91 27.28
N PRO A 899 34.11 -38.32 28.43
CA PRO A 899 34.33 -36.91 28.77
C PRO A 899 35.25 -36.67 30.00
N ASP A 900 35.45 -35.39 30.35
CA ASP A 900 36.18 -34.96 31.56
C ASP A 900 35.27 -34.43 32.69
N ARG A 901 35.48 -35.04 33.87
CA ARG A 901 35.50 -34.61 35.30
C ARG A 901 35.11 -33.17 35.68
N ALA A 902 34.68 -32.79 36.90
CA ALA A 902 34.31 -33.37 38.20
C ALA A 902 33.76 -32.19 39.06
N VAL A 903 32.90 -32.39 40.08
CA VAL A 903 33.09 -32.16 41.54
C VAL A 903 31.65 -31.96 42.09
N GLY A 904 31.11 -32.71 43.07
CA GLY A 904 31.42 -32.68 44.50
C GLY A 904 30.23 -33.23 45.32
N ARG A 905 30.53 -33.92 46.42
CA ARG A 905 29.66 -34.78 47.26
C ARG A 905 28.77 -34.04 48.28
N ARG A 906 27.67 -34.69 48.71
CA ARG A 906 27.25 -35.09 50.10
C ARG A 906 25.73 -35.38 50.07
N GLY A 907 25.26 -36.61 50.31
CA GLY A 907 24.89 -37.21 51.62
C GLY A 907 23.43 -36.88 51.99
N GLY A 908 22.53 -37.77 52.40
CA GLY A 908 22.55 -39.22 52.62
C GLY A 908 21.11 -39.74 52.84
N ASP A 909 21.02 -41.07 52.89
CA ASP A 909 20.10 -41.95 53.62
C ASP A 909 18.56 -41.82 53.53
N GLY A 910 17.91 -42.97 53.30
CA GLY A 910 16.59 -43.24 53.87
C GLY A 910 15.71 -44.22 53.09
N ASP A 911 15.87 -45.51 53.37
CA ASP A 911 15.03 -46.66 52.99
C ASP A 911 13.50 -46.48 53.11
N GLY A 912 12.74 -47.32 52.39
CA GLY A 912 11.36 -47.63 52.82
C GLY A 912 10.38 -48.26 51.83
N GLN A 913 10.65 -49.51 51.45
CA GLN A 913 9.76 -50.58 50.96
C GLN A 913 8.22 -50.38 50.80
N ARG A 914 7.73 -50.81 49.63
CA ARG A 914 6.62 -51.77 49.33
C ARG A 914 5.51 -51.98 50.37
N ALA A 915 4.25 -51.98 49.90
CA ALA A 915 3.40 -53.19 49.83
C ALA A 915 2.04 -52.96 49.14
N ASP A 916 1.69 -53.92 48.30
CA ASP A 916 0.39 -54.20 47.70
C ASP A 916 -0.77 -54.33 48.70
N ARG A 917 -2.00 -54.05 48.26
CA ARG A 917 -3.08 -55.06 48.20
C ARG A 917 -4.31 -54.58 47.43
N ALA A 918 -4.86 -55.54 46.70
CA ALA A 918 -5.90 -55.46 45.68
C ALA A 918 -7.33 -55.72 46.21
N LEU A 919 -8.27 -55.79 45.24
CA LEU A 919 -9.62 -56.39 45.26
C LEU A 919 -10.75 -55.37 45.60
N HIS A 920 -11.91 -55.32 44.94
CA HIS A 920 -12.62 -56.31 44.12
C HIS A 920 -13.68 -55.63 43.23
N CYS A 921 -14.01 -56.27 42.12
CA CYS A 921 -15.02 -55.90 41.13
C CYS A 921 -16.34 -56.64 41.40
N GLY A 922 -17.49 -56.00 41.11
CA GLY A 922 -18.81 -56.62 41.17
C GLY A 922 -19.81 -55.98 40.20
N LYS A 923 -19.91 -56.56 38.99
CA LYS A 923 -21.07 -56.49 38.05
C LYS A 923 -22.28 -57.22 38.72
N ARG A 924 -23.58 -57.15 38.37
CA ARG A 924 -24.31 -57.05 37.07
C ARG A 924 -25.83 -57.22 37.40
N ARG A 925 -26.80 -56.50 36.78
CA ARG A 925 -27.94 -56.93 35.89
C ARG A 925 -29.11 -55.93 36.12
N ALA A 926 -29.78 -55.28 35.15
CA ALA A 926 -30.59 -55.70 33.98
C ALA A 926 -31.94 -56.35 34.43
N LEU A 927 -33.18 -56.01 33.99
CA LEU A 927 -33.78 -55.61 32.69
C LEU A 927 -35.21 -55.01 32.86
N ASP A 928 -35.82 -54.62 31.73
CA ASP A 928 -37.26 -54.37 31.38
C ASP A 928 -37.69 -52.89 31.31
N GLY A 929 -38.34 -52.33 30.27
CA GLY A 929 -38.84 -52.82 28.98
C GLY A 929 -39.99 -51.93 28.44
N ALA A 930 -39.81 -51.35 27.24
CA ALA A 930 -40.81 -50.99 26.20
C ALA A 930 -41.79 -49.76 26.27
N ALA A 931 -41.94 -49.16 25.06
CA ALA A 931 -43.12 -48.52 24.42
C ALA A 931 -43.38 -46.98 24.54
N GLY A 932 -43.48 -46.30 23.37
CA GLY A 932 -43.90 -44.88 23.16
C GLY A 932 -45.44 -44.69 23.18
N PRO A 933 -46.10 -43.76 22.42
CA PRO A 933 -45.71 -42.64 21.53
C PRO A 933 -46.54 -41.31 21.77
N VAL A 934 -46.76 -40.47 20.71
CA VAL A 934 -47.81 -39.39 20.48
C VAL A 934 -47.31 -37.92 20.50
N GLN A 935 -47.11 -37.23 19.36
CA GLN A 935 -47.99 -36.44 18.43
C GLN A 935 -48.32 -34.97 18.81
N ASN A 936 -47.97 -34.07 17.87
CA ASN A 936 -48.62 -32.83 17.36
C ASN A 936 -49.54 -31.95 18.23
N ALA A 937 -49.26 -30.63 18.21
CA ALA A 937 -50.28 -29.59 18.07
C ALA A 937 -49.73 -28.27 17.47
N ARG A 938 -50.48 -27.70 16.52
CA ARG A 938 -50.31 -26.37 15.89
C ARG A 938 -51.10 -25.31 16.66
N HIS A 939 -50.66 -24.05 16.65
CA HIS A 939 -51.42 -22.78 16.44
C HIS A 939 -50.63 -21.57 16.98
N ARG A 940 -50.21 -20.62 16.12
CA ARG A 940 -50.83 -19.30 15.75
C ARG A 940 -50.60 -18.16 16.78
N ASN A 941 -50.04 -17.08 16.21
CA ASN A 941 -50.17 -15.64 16.51
C ASN A 941 -49.82 -15.11 17.91
N ASP A 942 -48.86 -14.18 17.99
CA ASP A 942 -49.15 -12.74 18.16
C ASP A 942 -47.83 -11.94 18.25
N ALA A 943 -47.75 -10.83 17.50
CA ALA A 943 -46.74 -9.80 17.64
C ALA A 943 -47.12 -8.83 18.78
N PRO A 944 -46.19 -7.99 19.25
CA PRO A 944 -46.41 -6.57 18.95
C PRO A 944 -45.14 -5.76 18.60
N ASP A 945 -45.33 -4.77 17.74
CA ASP A 945 -44.50 -3.57 17.52
C ASP A 945 -44.55 -2.63 18.75
N ASP A 946 -43.47 -1.89 19.06
CA ASP A 946 -43.40 -0.40 19.17
C ASP A 946 -42.00 0.10 19.68
N PRO A 947 -41.62 1.42 19.68
CA PRO A 947 -40.36 1.91 19.12
C PRO A 947 -39.59 2.85 20.09
N LEU A 948 -38.73 3.72 19.54
CA LEU A 948 -38.11 4.94 20.10
C LEU A 948 -36.80 4.81 20.89
N TYR A 949 -35.72 5.35 20.33
CA TYR A 949 -34.69 6.06 21.12
C TYR A 949 -34.11 7.26 20.36
N ARG A 950 -34.63 8.46 20.67
CA ARG A 950 -33.89 9.73 20.63
C ARG A 950 -33.36 9.99 22.04
N ARG A 951 -32.06 10.30 22.23
CA ARG A 951 -31.58 11.03 23.41
C ARG A 951 -30.36 11.91 23.09
N THR A 952 -30.53 13.21 23.37
CA THR A 952 -29.52 14.27 23.49
C THR A 952 -28.76 14.14 24.83
N PRO A 953 -27.58 14.79 25.00
CA PRO A 953 -26.59 14.44 26.01
C PRO A 953 -26.71 15.30 27.29
N GLY A 954 -26.32 14.73 28.44
CA GLY A 954 -26.32 15.44 29.71
C GLY A 954 -25.50 14.80 30.82
N ARG A 955 -24.39 15.49 31.15
CA ARG A 955 -23.75 15.65 32.47
C ARG A 955 -23.00 14.47 33.12
N ARG A 956 -21.68 14.66 33.13
CA ARG A 956 -20.70 14.11 34.07
C ARG A 956 -21.04 14.50 35.52
N ARG A 957 -20.94 13.54 36.45
CA ARG A 957 -20.67 13.80 37.88
C ARG A 957 -19.65 12.80 38.41
N SER A 958 -18.64 13.38 39.04
CA SER A 958 -17.50 12.81 39.75
C SER A 958 -17.85 12.03 41.01
N LEU A 959 -17.12 10.96 41.31
CA LEU A 959 -17.01 10.39 42.66
C LEU A 959 -15.55 10.15 43.06
N ARG A 960 -15.12 11.05 43.96
CA ARG A 960 -14.09 11.04 44.99
C ARG A 960 -13.29 9.74 45.24
N ARG A 961 -11.95 9.87 45.17
CA ARG A 961 -10.99 9.19 46.06
C ARG A 961 -10.73 10.07 47.30
N LYS A 962 -10.95 9.52 48.50
CA LYS A 962 -10.28 9.93 49.77
C LYS A 962 -8.94 9.17 49.80
N GLY A 963 -7.78 9.65 50.23
CA GLY A 963 -7.37 10.81 51.01
C GLY A 963 -6.28 10.35 52.01
N ARG A 964 -5.17 11.11 52.15
CA ARG A 964 -4.18 11.22 53.26
C ARG A 964 -2.81 11.59 52.65
N GLY A 965 -2.10 12.64 53.06
CA GLY A 965 -2.36 13.69 54.06
C GLY A 965 -1.15 14.63 54.19
N GLY A 966 -1.39 15.80 54.81
CA GLY A 966 -0.43 16.75 55.42
C GLY A 966 0.37 17.67 54.47
N ASP A 967 0.60 18.95 54.76
CA ASP A 967 0.14 19.82 55.84
C ASP A 967 0.59 21.29 55.56
N GLN A 968 -0.15 22.28 56.11
CA GLN A 968 0.21 23.69 56.37
C GLN A 968 0.30 24.71 55.21
N LEU A 969 -0.07 26.01 55.30
CA LEU A 969 -0.82 26.89 56.22
C LEU A 969 -0.99 28.28 55.51
N HIS A 970 -2.24 28.70 55.22
CA HIS A 970 -2.84 30.05 55.44
C HIS A 970 -2.28 31.40 54.86
N PRO A 971 -3.08 32.51 54.80
CA PRO A 971 -3.59 33.11 53.54
C PRO A 971 -3.40 34.65 53.40
N HIS A 972 -3.87 35.27 52.29
CA HIS A 972 -4.55 36.60 52.32
C HIS A 972 -5.31 36.95 51.00
N GLN A 973 -6.44 37.66 51.22
CA GLN A 973 -7.52 38.27 50.40
C GLN A 973 -7.19 39.01 49.07
N PRO A 974 -8.17 39.44 48.21
CA PRO A 974 -9.49 40.11 48.47
C PRO A 974 -10.69 39.60 47.62
N GLY A 975 -11.97 39.99 47.73
CA GLY A 975 -12.67 41.04 48.49
C GLY A 975 -13.68 41.81 47.60
N HIS A 976 -14.99 41.48 47.70
CA HIS A 976 -16.23 42.29 47.51
C HIS A 976 -16.58 42.97 46.16
N HIS A 977 -17.71 42.64 45.50
CA HIS A 977 -19.15 43.02 45.67
C HIS A 977 -19.55 44.42 45.14
N GLN A 978 -20.49 44.48 44.19
CA GLN A 978 -21.79 45.17 44.34
C GLN A 978 -22.77 44.93 43.17
N CYS A 979 -24.05 45.10 43.48
CA CYS A 979 -25.26 44.77 42.71
C CYS A 979 -26.17 46.01 42.71
N HIS A 980 -26.94 46.29 41.63
CA HIS A 980 -28.41 46.55 41.68
C HIS A 980 -29.06 47.18 40.41
N LEU A 981 -30.22 46.61 40.01
CA LEU A 981 -31.56 47.20 39.65
C LEU A 981 -31.71 48.00 38.31
N GLN A 982 -32.83 47.99 37.52
CA GLN A 982 -34.18 47.38 37.59
C GLN A 982 -35.01 47.57 36.27
N ARG A 983 -36.08 46.73 36.10
CA ARG A 983 -37.41 46.90 35.40
C ARG A 983 -37.49 46.83 33.85
N GLY A 984 -38.47 46.19 33.17
CA GLY A 984 -39.63 45.34 33.53
C GLY A 984 -40.74 45.28 32.42
N GLY A 985 -41.47 44.15 32.27
CA GLY A 985 -42.80 43.95 31.61
C GLY A 985 -42.84 42.90 30.45
N ARG A 986 -43.31 41.62 30.55
CA ARG A 986 -44.67 40.98 30.69
C ARG A 986 -45.65 41.29 29.53
N THR A 987 -46.29 40.37 28.77
CA THR A 987 -47.23 39.23 29.05
C THR A 987 -47.57 38.48 27.71
N LEU A 988 -47.58 37.13 27.61
CA LEU A 988 -48.66 36.08 27.69
C LEU A 988 -49.41 35.64 26.40
N SER A 989 -49.50 34.29 26.26
CA SER A 989 -50.54 33.39 25.69
C SER A 989 -50.77 33.20 24.16
N GLY A 990 -50.78 31.93 23.71
CA GLY A 990 -51.36 31.41 22.43
C GLY A 990 -52.88 31.13 22.53
N PRO A 991 -53.53 30.18 21.80
CA PRO A 991 -53.05 29.26 20.73
C PRO A 991 -54.04 29.02 19.52
N ALA A 992 -53.58 28.22 18.53
CA ALA A 992 -54.29 27.22 17.70
C ALA A 992 -55.36 27.56 16.60
N ARG A 993 -55.28 26.75 15.52
CA ARG A 993 -56.25 26.30 14.48
C ARG A 993 -56.56 27.21 13.27
N GLY A 994 -56.17 26.71 12.09
CA GLY A 994 -57.10 26.12 11.11
C GLY A 994 -57.82 27.02 10.10
N SER A 995 -57.94 26.47 8.88
CA SER A 995 -58.93 26.74 7.82
C SER A 995 -58.74 27.93 6.87
N GLY A 996 -59.03 27.66 5.59
CA GLY A 996 -59.78 28.58 4.73
C GLY A 996 -58.99 29.28 3.61
N GLN A 997 -59.17 28.80 2.37
CA GLN A 997 -59.14 29.63 1.16
C GLN A 997 -60.12 30.81 1.28
N PRO A 998 -59.93 31.92 0.53
CA PRO A 998 -60.59 32.09 -0.79
C PRO A 998 -59.63 32.85 -1.77
N ALA A 999 -59.88 33.18 -3.04
CA ALA A 999 -61.04 33.28 -3.92
C ALA A 999 -60.52 33.19 -5.39
N ALA A 1000 -61.28 32.57 -6.32
CA ALA A 1000 -61.99 33.22 -7.44
C ALA A 1000 -61.12 34.00 -8.46
N GLY A 1001 -61.22 33.79 -9.78
CA GLY A 1001 -62.18 32.98 -10.52
C GLY A 1001 -61.95 32.96 -12.04
N HIS A 1002 -62.90 32.28 -12.71
CA HIS A 1002 -63.32 32.33 -14.12
C HIS A 1002 -62.24 32.10 -15.21
N GLU A 1003 -62.45 31.35 -16.29
CA GLU A 1003 -63.67 30.97 -16.99
C GLU A 1003 -63.38 29.77 -17.92
N ALA A 1004 -64.40 28.99 -18.24
CA ALA A 1004 -64.32 27.82 -19.11
C ALA A 1004 -64.54 28.18 -20.59
N GLY A 1005 -63.82 27.51 -21.49
CA GLY A 1005 -64.09 27.52 -22.94
C GLY A 1005 -63.63 26.22 -23.61
N ARG A 1006 -64.58 25.35 -23.93
CA ARG A 1006 -64.43 24.13 -24.75
C ARG A 1006 -64.25 24.49 -26.25
N ALA A 1007 -63.49 23.69 -26.99
CA ALA A 1007 -63.89 22.93 -28.21
C ALA A 1007 -62.76 22.74 -29.24
N GLY A 1008 -62.75 21.56 -29.91
CA GLY A 1008 -61.94 21.22 -31.09
C GLY A 1008 -61.00 20.03 -30.85
N ASP A 1009 -61.47 18.78 -30.76
CA ASP A 1009 -62.01 17.87 -31.79
C ASP A 1009 -60.94 17.21 -32.71
N ARG A 1010 -60.84 15.87 -32.59
CA ARG A 1010 -60.43 14.84 -33.58
C ARG A 1010 -59.00 14.90 -34.19
N SER A 1011 -58.32 13.82 -34.56
CA SER A 1011 -58.50 12.36 -34.56
C SER A 1011 -57.30 11.78 -35.33
N ALA A 1012 -56.99 10.50 -35.11
CA ALA A 1012 -56.20 9.56 -35.94
C ALA A 1012 -54.93 9.05 -35.22
N VAL A 1013 -54.89 7.82 -34.70
CA VAL A 1013 -54.97 6.47 -35.31
C VAL A 1013 -53.60 5.96 -35.74
N GLY A 1014 -53.30 4.74 -35.28
CA GLY A 1014 -52.25 3.84 -35.77
C GLY A 1014 -51.10 3.70 -34.77
N GLY A 1015 -50.79 2.55 -34.17
CA GLY A 1015 -51.12 1.17 -34.51
C GLY A 1015 -49.86 0.33 -34.42
N LEU A 1016 -49.97 -0.78 -33.67
CA LEU A 1016 -49.15 -1.99 -33.65
C LEU A 1016 -47.80 -2.03 -32.90
N SER A 1017 -47.90 -2.83 -31.85
CA SER A 1017 -46.92 -3.67 -31.21
C SER A 1017 -46.78 -5.04 -31.92
N VAL A 1018 -45.56 -5.62 -31.85
CA VAL A 1018 -45.27 -7.01 -31.38
C VAL A 1018 -45.34 -8.21 -32.37
N VAL A 1019 -44.13 -8.72 -32.71
CA VAL A 1019 -43.54 -10.06 -32.40
C VAL A 1019 -43.67 -11.28 -33.35
N ARG A 1020 -42.57 -12.08 -33.29
CA ARG A 1020 -42.27 -13.50 -33.62
C ARG A 1020 -41.71 -13.76 -35.03
N GLY A 1021 -40.65 -14.54 -35.22
CA GLY A 1021 -39.81 -15.32 -34.31
C GLY A 1021 -38.94 -16.31 -35.09
N ALA A 1022 -37.75 -16.64 -34.56
CA ALA A 1022 -36.99 -17.90 -34.64
C ALA A 1022 -35.56 -17.62 -34.15
#